data_AF-A0A7Y5Q4E9-F1
#
_entry.id   AF-A0A7Y5Q4E9-F1
#
_cell.length_a   1.000
_cell.length_b   1.000
_cell.length_c   1.000
_cell.angle_alpha   90.00
_cell.angle_beta   90.00
_cell.angle_gamma   90.00
#
_symmetry.space_group_name_H-M   'P 1'
#
loop_
_entity.id
_entity.type
_entity.pdbx_description
1 polymer ?
#
loop_
_entity_poly.entity_id
_entity_poly.type
_entity_poly.pdbx_seq_one_letter_code
_entity_poly.pdbx_strand_id
1 'polypeptide(L)'
;MRCRALVLFCVLSGSVVGAATTAQEVAEDHSLATSLVTPHKPWGRGYVRGPLKALFFIFAGHYGGEWDEPGTRLREVNELAQRFDLQADAVLFAAGPNKTWAFHGGRLGEERAAKLLETPYQLYVFGGFGLDKLPGKLQFAVLEQVAKGAGWLQCGGDAVPYLAERRKVDPAPASLVGGLPQIDGQATAALAAAYRLREGRAVWLRYPAWALTPSKPFSWRGLTDYDSWMLLVGRAALWAAGREPAVQIDRIGADGALRLPARTTQRAAIALSTRGDSTALTIAPALRRPSDGWSAALKEFSATVAPGKATELAVELPPLRADDYYLDLVVRSSRGVEAFGAGTLLVESPAGIESVSVDRKFAEAGETATATATLRGTPPAGSAVRFVLRDAHQRAIEQAEQPVRAGQAAYLHRFTPDALSTIELRVEAVLLSGGQELEKKQTALAVPKRRQGRHNFVMWDTPNDVLGLYAWQQMKAAGYEVALIGSMGGPKAAPPVLAAADVSIVPYSTRIMDEKDADGVMKPVCWNHDPAAAEYVAKIVENQRQLREHGVFVYSLGDEGTTLGCCVHPDCLAAYRRYLQSQYREIAALNASWGSSYASFDEVTLLDLKDNMESATRDKTPARWYDRQAFARYNLMQFVSRFVKGYAELDPKALTGFEGTGGFGDDFDALCGINTFYGPYPSIGDDLVRSTMAREKVRSNWMGYSKTGDALSDAAWRMVMKGMDSIWWWMWDGIGSWRGLVRPTLDFWPATEDLNAEMKPVREGLGDLVINSEVVHSGIAVFYSVASALAGQIDSAGGFSAAQPTHEAWTELTYDLGLDFRYLTAAAVRGGQLDGREFKVLLLPMSQALAPEEAAAIRAFVEAGGTVIADVRPGIYDGHCRPLEQGALDDLFGIKRGGRGKAVDAEVTLTAGPGGKLNATLGKVKVDPEVAAAGAQALGQAG
;
A
#
# COMPACT_ATOMS: atom_id res chain seq x y z
N MET A 1 12.76 -12.46 -4.28
CA MET A 1 11.88 -13.51 -4.83
C MET A 1 10.38 -13.15 -4.71
N ARG A 2 10.01 -11.88 -4.56
CA ARG A 2 8.62 -11.47 -4.23
C ARG A 2 7.77 -10.96 -5.39
N CYS A 3 8.32 -10.75 -6.60
CA CYS A 3 7.60 -10.07 -7.69
C CYS A 3 7.26 -10.95 -8.92
N ARG A 4 7.81 -12.16 -9.05
CA ARG A 4 7.72 -12.93 -10.32
C ARG A 4 6.37 -13.62 -10.58
N ALA A 5 5.46 -13.68 -9.60
CA ALA A 5 4.18 -14.37 -9.76
C ALA A 5 2.97 -13.43 -10.00
N LEU A 6 3.15 -12.11 -9.92
CA LEU A 6 2.05 -11.13 -9.98
C LEU A 6 1.52 -10.82 -11.41
N VAL A 7 2.29 -11.10 -12.45
CA VAL A 7 2.02 -10.53 -13.79
C VAL A 7 1.02 -11.36 -14.62
N LEU A 8 0.69 -12.60 -14.23
CA LEU A 8 0.10 -13.55 -15.18
C LEU A 8 -1.45 -13.60 -15.23
N PHE A 9 -2.20 -12.90 -14.35
CA PHE A 9 -3.67 -13.09 -14.28
C PHE A 9 -4.55 -11.84 -14.41
N CYS A 10 -3.98 -10.64 -14.59
CA CYS A 10 -4.72 -9.42 -14.98
C CYS A 10 -5.36 -9.47 -16.39
N VAL A 11 -5.44 -10.65 -17.03
CA VAL A 11 -5.83 -10.82 -18.44
C VAL A 11 -7.34 -11.12 -18.62
N LEU A 12 -8.14 -11.25 -17.56
CA LEU A 12 -9.55 -11.65 -17.69
C LEU A 12 -10.62 -10.61 -17.29
N SER A 13 -10.23 -9.39 -16.92
CA SER A 13 -11.07 -8.20 -17.16
C SER A 13 -10.60 -7.59 -18.49
N GLY A 14 -11.54 -7.24 -19.37
CA GLY A 14 -11.28 -6.99 -20.80
C GLY A 14 -9.96 -6.26 -21.08
N SER A 15 -9.09 -6.93 -21.83
CA SER A 15 -7.83 -6.46 -22.42
C SER A 15 -7.56 -4.95 -22.28
N VAL A 16 -7.11 -4.53 -21.09
CA VAL A 16 -6.35 -3.28 -20.96
C VAL A 16 -4.97 -3.65 -21.47
N VAL A 17 -4.81 -3.66 -22.80
CA VAL A 17 -3.49 -3.56 -23.42
C VAL A 17 -2.95 -2.22 -22.95
N GLY A 18 -2.15 -2.22 -21.88
CA GLY A 18 -1.52 -1.02 -21.36
C GLY A 18 -0.83 -0.31 -22.52
N ALA A 19 -1.21 0.93 -22.80
CA ALA A 19 -0.53 1.71 -23.81
C ALA A 19 0.97 1.73 -23.47
N ALA A 20 1.82 1.34 -24.42
CA ALA A 20 3.25 1.31 -24.21
C ALA A 20 3.76 2.69 -23.77
N THR A 21 4.63 2.71 -22.75
CA THR A 21 5.19 3.96 -22.21
C THR A 21 5.79 4.84 -23.31
N THR A 22 5.30 6.07 -23.39
CA THR A 22 5.68 7.08 -24.40
C THR A 22 6.95 7.84 -23.99
N ALA A 23 7.58 8.54 -24.94
CA ALA A 23 8.75 9.37 -24.65
C ALA A 23 8.42 10.52 -23.67
N GLN A 24 7.19 11.05 -23.71
CA GLN A 24 6.72 12.06 -22.77
C GLN A 24 6.58 11.49 -21.37
N GLU A 25 5.96 10.31 -21.21
CA GLU A 25 5.85 9.66 -19.90
C GLU A 25 7.23 9.33 -19.33
N VAL A 26 8.17 8.84 -20.16
CA VAL A 26 9.56 8.65 -19.72
C VAL A 26 10.15 9.98 -19.24
N ALA A 27 9.94 11.10 -19.94
CA ALA A 27 10.45 12.40 -19.48
C ALA A 27 9.82 12.84 -18.14
N GLU A 28 8.52 12.61 -17.95
CA GLU A 28 7.80 12.91 -16.71
C GLU A 28 8.27 12.04 -15.54
N ASP A 29 8.46 10.73 -15.75
CA ASP A 29 8.90 9.78 -14.74
C ASP A 29 10.32 10.08 -14.22
N HIS A 30 11.14 10.71 -15.07
CA HIS A 30 12.49 11.17 -14.76
C HIS A 30 12.56 12.61 -14.24
N SER A 31 11.42 13.30 -14.14
CA SER A 31 11.38 14.72 -13.81
C SER A 31 11.74 14.96 -12.34
N LEU A 32 12.53 16.01 -12.11
CA LEU A 32 12.80 16.55 -10.78
C LEU A 32 11.89 17.73 -10.43
N ALA A 33 10.87 18.01 -11.25
CA ALA A 33 9.91 19.06 -10.96
C ALA A 33 9.14 18.73 -9.67
N THR A 34 9.20 19.63 -8.70
CA THR A 34 8.55 19.47 -7.41
C THR A 34 8.16 20.83 -6.85
N SER A 35 7.00 20.88 -6.20
CA SER A 35 6.58 22.00 -5.36
C SER A 35 6.78 21.70 -3.88
N LEU A 36 6.94 20.42 -3.54
CA LEU A 36 7.07 19.94 -2.16
C LEU A 36 8.43 20.29 -1.54
N VAL A 37 8.41 21.17 -0.55
CA VAL A 37 9.58 21.50 0.30
C VAL A 37 9.45 20.81 1.64
N THR A 38 10.45 20.02 2.01
CA THR A 38 10.53 19.36 3.33
C THR A 38 11.32 20.24 4.31
N PRO A 39 11.14 20.09 5.63
CA PRO A 39 12.02 20.74 6.60
C PRO A 39 13.49 20.37 6.40
N HIS A 40 14.36 21.36 6.22
CA HIS A 40 15.80 21.14 5.98
C HIS A 40 16.64 22.36 6.38
N LYS A 41 17.96 22.16 6.46
CA LYS A 41 18.91 23.27 6.56
C LYS A 41 19.39 23.68 5.16
N PRO A 42 19.23 24.93 4.71
CA PRO A 42 19.70 25.38 3.40
C PRO A 42 21.22 25.65 3.42
N TRP A 43 22.02 24.59 3.49
CA TRP A 43 23.46 24.62 3.70
C TRP A 43 24.24 25.51 2.73
N GLY A 44 24.00 25.34 1.43
CA GLY A 44 24.74 26.01 0.36
C GLY A 44 23.85 26.84 -0.56
N ARG A 45 22.79 27.46 -0.02
CA ARG A 45 21.98 28.43 -0.77
C ARG A 45 22.66 29.79 -0.83
N GLY A 46 22.74 30.38 -2.02
CA GLY A 46 23.54 31.58 -2.28
C GLY A 46 25.04 31.27 -2.26
N TYR A 47 25.44 30.13 -2.82
CA TYR A 47 26.83 29.67 -2.78
C TYR A 47 27.77 30.60 -3.56
N VAL A 48 28.95 30.92 -2.99
CA VAL A 48 29.89 31.89 -3.57
C VAL A 48 30.40 31.51 -4.97
N ARG A 49 30.40 30.21 -5.30
CA ARG A 49 30.78 29.75 -6.64
C ARG A 49 29.61 29.73 -7.61
N GLY A 50 28.39 30.07 -7.20
CA GLY A 50 27.18 29.97 -8.03
C GLY A 50 26.66 28.53 -8.18
N PRO A 51 25.57 28.34 -8.94
CA PRO A 51 24.88 27.07 -9.04
C PRO A 51 25.69 26.00 -9.75
N LEU A 52 25.61 24.76 -9.28
CA LEU A 52 26.24 23.57 -9.86
C LEU A 52 25.29 22.89 -10.85
N LYS A 53 25.77 22.59 -12.06
CA LYS A 53 25.00 21.81 -13.05
C LYS A 53 25.41 20.34 -13.02
N ALA A 54 24.49 19.45 -12.66
CA ALA A 54 24.76 18.02 -12.45
C ALA A 54 23.79 17.10 -13.18
N LEU A 55 24.29 15.94 -13.64
CA LEU A 55 23.48 14.85 -14.19
C LEU A 55 23.51 13.67 -13.24
N PHE A 56 22.34 13.23 -12.79
CA PHE A 56 22.18 12.13 -11.85
C PHE A 56 21.73 10.87 -12.58
N PHE A 57 22.44 9.78 -12.35
CA PHE A 57 22.03 8.41 -12.67
C PHE A 57 21.60 7.75 -11.37
N ILE A 58 20.30 7.56 -11.18
CA ILE A 58 19.70 7.09 -9.93
C ILE A 58 19.20 5.66 -10.11
N PHE A 59 19.56 4.80 -9.16
CA PHE A 59 19.00 3.47 -9.09
C PHE A 59 17.48 3.55 -8.91
N ALA A 60 16.70 2.94 -9.80
CA ALA A 60 15.23 3.02 -9.77
C ALA A 60 14.58 1.85 -9.01
N GLY A 61 15.36 0.96 -8.39
CA GLY A 61 14.82 -0.21 -7.72
C GLY A 61 14.68 -1.42 -8.65
N HIS A 62 13.64 -2.23 -8.41
CA HIS A 62 13.38 -3.45 -9.16
C HIS A 62 12.62 -3.14 -10.44
N TYR A 63 13.13 -3.63 -11.57
CA TYR A 63 12.49 -3.48 -12.88
C TYR A 63 11.62 -4.69 -13.23
N GLY A 64 10.33 -4.41 -13.43
CA GLY A 64 9.33 -5.38 -13.89
C GLY A 64 9.29 -5.58 -15.40
N GLY A 65 10.07 -4.80 -16.16
CA GLY A 65 10.05 -4.81 -17.64
C GLY A 65 9.32 -3.60 -18.24
N GLU A 66 8.19 -3.20 -17.66
CA GLU A 66 7.40 -2.07 -18.17
C GLU A 66 7.19 -0.96 -17.11
N TRP A 67 7.64 -1.20 -15.88
CA TRP A 67 7.48 -0.30 -14.74
C TRP A 67 8.56 -0.55 -13.68
N ASP A 68 8.77 0.42 -12.80
CA ASP A 68 9.78 0.45 -11.73
C ASP A 68 9.19 0.97 -10.40
N GLU A 69 9.82 0.60 -9.27
CA GLU A 69 9.53 1.07 -7.90
C GLU A 69 10.69 1.92 -7.33
N PRO A 70 10.80 3.21 -7.73
CA PRO A 70 11.89 4.07 -7.32
C PRO A 70 11.86 4.42 -5.83
N GLY A 71 10.71 4.33 -5.17
CA GLY A 71 10.48 4.77 -3.81
C GLY A 71 10.88 6.23 -3.66
N THR A 72 11.65 6.52 -2.60
CA THR A 72 12.16 7.88 -2.33
C THR A 72 13.50 8.18 -2.99
N ARG A 73 14.02 7.32 -3.87
CA ARG A 73 15.39 7.45 -4.43
C ARG A 73 15.57 8.70 -5.28
N LEU A 74 14.60 9.02 -6.14
CA LEU A 74 14.66 10.25 -6.94
C LEU A 74 14.47 11.48 -6.06
N ARG A 75 13.60 11.40 -5.03
CA ARG A 75 13.37 12.47 -4.05
C ARG A 75 14.67 12.93 -3.39
N GLU A 76 15.65 12.05 -3.16
CA GLU A 76 16.94 12.45 -2.57
C GLU A 76 17.69 13.50 -3.40
N VAL A 77 17.49 13.54 -4.73
CA VAL A 77 18.05 14.58 -5.60
C VAL A 77 17.38 15.92 -5.34
N ASN A 78 16.06 15.94 -5.15
CA ASN A 78 15.33 17.14 -4.75
C ASN A 78 15.74 17.62 -3.36
N GLU A 79 15.92 16.70 -2.41
CA GLU A 79 16.39 17.01 -1.06
C GLU A 79 17.78 17.66 -1.08
N LEU A 80 18.68 17.20 -1.97
CA LEU A 80 19.98 17.83 -2.18
C LEU A 80 19.83 19.21 -2.84
N ALA A 81 18.99 19.34 -3.87
CA ALA A 81 18.75 20.60 -4.58
C ALA A 81 18.04 21.65 -3.71
N GLN A 82 17.31 21.24 -2.67
CA GLN A 82 16.71 22.16 -1.71
C GLN A 82 17.76 22.76 -0.76
N ARG A 83 18.81 22.00 -0.44
CA ARG A 83 19.91 22.39 0.46
C ARG A 83 21.04 23.17 -0.22
N PHE A 84 21.23 22.97 -1.53
CA PHE A 84 22.34 23.54 -2.31
C PHE A 84 21.84 24.19 -3.61
N ASP A 85 22.55 25.19 -4.11
CA ASP A 85 22.29 25.75 -5.44
C ASP A 85 22.68 24.74 -6.53
N LEU A 86 21.72 23.89 -6.91
CA LEU A 86 21.89 22.77 -7.83
C LEU A 86 20.87 22.87 -8.96
N GLN A 87 21.37 22.80 -10.20
CA GLN A 87 20.58 22.55 -11.40
C GLN A 87 20.83 21.10 -11.81
N ALA A 88 19.80 20.27 -11.74
CA ALA A 88 19.93 18.84 -11.90
C ALA A 88 19.02 18.31 -13.01
N ASP A 89 19.54 17.36 -13.77
CA ASP A 89 18.77 16.42 -14.58
C ASP A 89 18.96 15.02 -14.03
N ALA A 90 17.96 14.15 -14.24
CA ALA A 90 18.02 12.76 -13.77
C ALA A 90 17.72 11.74 -14.88
N VAL A 91 18.36 10.59 -14.73
CA VAL A 91 18.18 9.35 -15.48
C VAL A 91 17.98 8.21 -14.46
N LEU A 92 16.91 7.43 -14.63
CA LEU A 92 16.56 6.30 -13.80
C LEU A 92 17.08 5.02 -14.46
N PHE A 93 17.76 4.22 -13.66
CA PHE A 93 18.44 3.01 -14.12
C PHE A 93 18.18 1.88 -13.14
N ALA A 94 17.66 0.77 -13.64
CA ALA A 94 17.08 -0.26 -12.81
C ALA A 94 17.77 -1.60 -12.99
N ALA A 95 17.64 -2.47 -11.99
CA ALA A 95 18.14 -3.83 -12.05
C ALA A 95 17.00 -4.79 -12.42
N GLY A 96 17.09 -5.35 -13.62
CA GLY A 96 16.14 -6.34 -14.12
C GLY A 96 16.18 -7.67 -13.38
N PRO A 97 15.22 -8.56 -13.63
CA PRO A 97 15.02 -9.81 -12.88
C PRO A 97 16.22 -10.77 -12.92
N ASN A 98 17.14 -10.62 -13.87
CA ASN A 98 18.37 -11.43 -14.01
C ASN A 98 19.65 -10.63 -13.68
N LYS A 99 19.54 -9.55 -12.90
CA LYS A 99 20.62 -8.59 -12.63
C LYS A 99 21.16 -7.89 -13.90
N THR A 100 20.38 -7.92 -14.98
CA THR A 100 20.64 -7.14 -16.19
C THR A 100 20.22 -5.70 -15.92
N TRP A 101 21.14 -4.76 -16.06
CA TRP A 101 20.85 -3.34 -15.85
C TRP A 101 20.17 -2.75 -17.08
N ALA A 102 19.10 -1.97 -16.87
CA ALA A 102 18.30 -1.39 -17.93
C ALA A 102 17.86 0.05 -17.57
N PHE A 103 17.69 0.89 -18.59
CA PHE A 103 17.08 2.20 -18.41
C PHE A 103 15.57 2.08 -18.22
N HIS A 104 15.01 2.89 -17.33
CA HIS A 104 13.55 3.03 -17.25
C HIS A 104 13.00 3.51 -18.60
N GLY A 105 11.95 2.85 -19.11
CA GLY A 105 11.44 3.09 -20.46
C GLY A 105 12.28 2.46 -21.59
N GLY A 106 13.22 1.57 -21.26
CA GLY A 106 14.04 0.84 -22.22
C GLY A 106 14.82 1.76 -23.16
N ARG A 107 14.62 1.60 -24.47
CA ARG A 107 15.30 2.41 -25.50
C ARG A 107 15.04 3.91 -25.33
N LEU A 108 13.85 4.31 -24.91
CA LEU A 108 13.52 5.74 -24.73
C LEU A 108 14.32 6.35 -23.58
N GLY A 109 14.52 5.60 -22.49
CA GLY A 109 15.37 6.00 -21.37
C GLY A 109 16.84 6.09 -21.76
N GLU A 110 17.33 5.13 -22.56
CA GLU A 110 18.70 5.17 -23.09
C GLU A 110 18.92 6.37 -24.02
N GLU A 111 17.97 6.66 -24.90
CA GLU A 111 18.01 7.83 -25.79
C GLU A 111 17.98 9.14 -25.02
N ARG A 112 17.16 9.23 -23.96
CA ARG A 112 17.19 10.36 -23.03
C ARG A 112 18.58 10.52 -22.41
N ALA A 113 19.17 9.45 -21.89
CA ALA A 113 20.49 9.49 -21.27
C ALA A 113 21.57 9.95 -22.27
N ALA A 114 21.55 9.40 -23.49
CA ALA A 114 22.46 9.78 -24.56
C ALA A 114 22.31 11.26 -24.92
N LYS A 115 21.08 11.75 -25.09
CA LYS A 115 20.79 13.15 -25.41
C LYS A 115 21.26 14.12 -24.31
N LEU A 116 21.04 13.79 -23.04
CA LEU A 116 21.54 14.61 -21.93
C LEU A 116 23.08 14.68 -21.96
N LEU A 117 23.75 13.57 -22.27
CA LEU A 117 25.22 13.51 -22.36
C LEU A 117 25.82 14.27 -23.56
N GLU A 118 25.03 14.71 -24.53
CA GLU A 118 25.49 15.62 -25.60
C GLU A 118 25.84 17.01 -25.05
N THR A 119 25.26 17.40 -23.91
CA THR A 119 25.58 18.65 -23.21
C THR A 119 26.52 18.37 -22.03
N PRO A 120 27.68 19.04 -21.93
CA PRO A 120 28.56 18.89 -20.78
C PRO A 120 27.91 19.30 -19.45
N TYR A 121 28.10 18.48 -18.42
CA TYR A 121 27.76 18.78 -17.03
C TYR A 121 29.02 18.98 -16.21
N GLN A 122 28.91 19.72 -15.10
CA GLN A 122 30.03 19.95 -14.19
C GLN A 122 30.22 18.78 -13.21
N LEU A 123 29.18 17.97 -13.01
CA LEU A 123 29.19 16.82 -12.12
C LEU A 123 28.31 15.70 -12.69
N TYR A 124 28.81 14.47 -12.66
CA TYR A 124 28.05 13.25 -12.92
C TYR A 124 27.92 12.46 -11.61
N VAL A 125 26.69 12.15 -11.22
CA VAL A 125 26.39 11.46 -9.95
C VAL A 125 25.81 10.08 -10.23
N PHE A 126 26.31 9.06 -9.54
CA PHE A 126 25.82 7.68 -9.61
C PHE A 126 25.30 7.28 -8.24
N GLY A 127 23.97 7.16 -8.11
CA GLY A 127 23.30 6.91 -6.86
C GLY A 127 22.85 5.45 -6.72
N GLY A 128 23.45 4.71 -5.78
CA GLY A 128 23.11 3.31 -5.49
C GLY A 128 23.85 2.29 -6.35
N PHE A 129 24.65 2.72 -7.33
CA PHE A 129 25.42 1.84 -8.21
C PHE A 129 26.67 2.52 -8.79
N GLY A 130 27.54 1.74 -9.44
CA GLY A 130 28.77 2.23 -10.06
C GLY A 130 28.64 2.54 -11.56
N LEU A 131 29.49 3.44 -12.05
CA LEU A 131 29.56 3.81 -13.48
C LEU A 131 29.72 2.59 -14.41
N ASP A 132 30.37 1.52 -13.94
CA ASP A 132 30.63 0.29 -14.67
C ASP A 132 29.36 -0.44 -15.13
N LYS A 133 28.19 -0.09 -14.59
CA LYS A 133 26.90 -0.68 -14.99
C LYS A 133 26.29 -0.05 -16.25
N LEU A 134 26.72 1.16 -16.64
CA LEU A 134 26.23 1.79 -17.86
C LEU A 134 26.76 1.07 -19.12
N PRO A 135 26.08 1.19 -20.28
CA PRO A 135 26.66 0.79 -21.56
C PRO A 135 28.00 1.49 -21.84
N GLY A 136 28.95 0.78 -22.45
CA GLY A 136 30.32 1.28 -22.66
C GLY A 136 30.41 2.63 -23.37
N LYS A 137 29.50 2.91 -24.32
CA LYS A 137 29.41 4.22 -25.00
C LYS A 137 29.11 5.36 -24.03
N LEU A 138 28.19 5.15 -23.08
CA LEU A 138 27.82 6.17 -22.09
C LEU A 138 28.88 6.28 -20.99
N GLN A 139 29.53 5.17 -20.62
CA GLN A 139 30.71 5.21 -19.74
C GLN A 139 31.79 6.11 -20.33
N PHE A 140 32.10 5.92 -21.62
CA PHE A 140 33.10 6.73 -22.32
C PHE A 140 32.71 8.21 -22.33
N ALA A 141 31.45 8.54 -22.65
CA ALA A 141 30.96 9.92 -22.68
C ALA A 141 31.14 10.63 -21.32
N VAL A 142 30.81 9.95 -20.22
CA VAL A 142 31.01 10.49 -18.86
C VAL A 142 32.50 10.64 -18.54
N LEU A 143 33.31 9.60 -18.78
CA LEU A 143 34.75 9.60 -18.47
C LEU A 143 35.52 10.64 -19.30
N GLU A 144 35.09 10.91 -20.54
CA GLU A 144 35.68 11.94 -21.38
C GLU A 144 35.51 13.33 -20.74
N GLN A 145 34.31 13.64 -20.23
CA GLN A 145 34.05 14.92 -19.56
C GLN A 145 34.78 15.02 -18.22
N VAL A 146 34.82 13.92 -17.46
CA VAL A 146 35.61 13.86 -16.21
C VAL A 146 37.09 14.10 -16.50
N ALA A 147 37.65 13.49 -17.54
CA ALA A 147 39.04 13.72 -17.94
C ALA A 147 39.34 15.19 -18.31
N LYS A 148 38.33 15.94 -18.77
CA LYS A 148 38.36 17.38 -19.13
C LYS A 148 38.01 18.32 -17.96
N GLY A 149 37.90 17.80 -16.73
CA GLY A 149 37.68 18.62 -15.53
C GLY A 149 36.31 18.50 -14.86
N ALA A 150 35.37 17.73 -15.42
CA ALA A 150 34.11 17.46 -14.72
C ALA A 150 34.30 16.58 -13.48
N GLY A 151 33.37 16.70 -12.53
CA GLY A 151 33.33 15.87 -11.33
C GLY A 151 32.61 14.55 -11.54
N TRP A 152 32.99 13.56 -10.74
CA TRP A 152 32.27 12.30 -10.59
C TRP A 152 31.98 12.01 -9.12
N LEU A 153 30.71 11.87 -8.74
CA LEU A 153 30.31 11.39 -7.42
C LEU A 153 29.68 10.01 -7.53
N GLN A 154 30.20 9.03 -6.79
CA GLN A 154 29.58 7.72 -6.62
C GLN A 154 29.07 7.56 -5.19
N CYS A 155 27.79 7.30 -5.02
CA CYS A 155 27.15 7.03 -3.74
C CYS A 155 26.86 5.54 -3.62
N GLY A 156 27.60 4.85 -2.76
CA GLY A 156 27.53 3.41 -2.61
C GLY A 156 28.09 2.64 -3.81
N GLY A 157 27.49 1.50 -4.11
CA GLY A 157 27.97 0.57 -5.13
C GLY A 157 29.32 -0.08 -4.80
N ASP A 158 29.75 -0.98 -5.68
CA ASP A 158 31.05 -1.65 -5.56
C ASP A 158 32.19 -0.74 -6.02
N ALA A 159 33.41 -1.09 -5.61
CA ALA A 159 34.61 -0.46 -6.14
C ALA A 159 34.69 -0.67 -7.66
N VAL A 160 34.84 0.42 -8.41
CA VAL A 160 34.95 0.39 -9.86
C VAL A 160 36.40 0.53 -10.32
N PRO A 161 36.83 -0.13 -11.41
CA PRO A 161 38.23 -0.13 -11.85
C PRO A 161 38.85 1.25 -12.11
N TYR A 162 38.01 2.25 -12.41
CA TYR A 162 38.43 3.61 -12.69
C TYR A 162 38.87 4.39 -11.42
N LEU A 163 38.39 4.00 -10.24
CA LEU A 163 38.72 4.60 -8.93
C LEU A 163 39.84 3.81 -8.22
N ALA A 164 40.97 3.65 -8.91
CA ALA A 164 42.11 2.89 -8.41
C ALA A 164 42.88 3.62 -7.29
N GLU A 165 43.46 2.85 -6.34
CA GLU A 165 44.23 3.38 -5.20
C GLU A 165 45.35 4.35 -5.60
N ARG A 166 46.04 4.11 -6.72
CA ARG A 166 47.10 5.02 -7.23
C ARG A 166 46.63 6.45 -7.54
N ARG A 167 45.32 6.68 -7.63
CA ARG A 167 44.69 7.97 -7.93
C ARG A 167 44.07 8.63 -6.70
N LYS A 168 44.10 7.94 -5.56
CA LYS A 168 43.47 8.37 -4.32
C LYS A 168 44.21 9.58 -3.74
N VAL A 169 43.44 10.49 -3.17
CA VAL A 169 43.93 11.64 -2.39
C VAL A 169 43.85 11.24 -0.92
N ASP A 170 45.01 11.03 -0.30
CA ASP A 170 45.13 10.58 1.09
C ASP A 170 46.15 11.48 1.82
N PRO A 171 45.78 12.15 2.94
CA PRO A 171 44.45 12.15 3.58
C PRO A 171 43.35 12.81 2.73
N ALA A 172 42.11 12.44 3.02
CA ALA A 172 40.94 13.07 2.41
C ALA A 172 40.96 14.60 2.67
N PRO A 173 40.64 15.45 1.67
CA PRO A 173 40.73 16.90 1.82
C PRO A 173 39.82 17.48 2.92
N ALA A 174 40.29 18.48 3.65
CA ALA A 174 39.50 19.15 4.69
C ALA A 174 38.19 19.78 4.13
N SER A 175 38.21 20.28 2.90
CA SER A 175 36.98 20.78 2.23
C SER A 175 35.94 19.69 1.97
N LEU A 176 36.31 18.42 1.98
CA LEU A 176 35.40 17.27 1.90
C LEU A 176 34.96 16.79 3.29
N VAL A 177 35.89 16.61 4.23
CA VAL A 177 35.62 15.88 5.49
C VAL A 177 35.79 16.69 6.79
N GLY A 178 36.44 17.85 6.74
CA GLY A 178 36.70 18.69 7.92
C GLY A 178 35.47 19.47 8.37
N GLY A 179 35.21 19.56 9.68
CA GLY A 179 34.02 20.25 10.19
C GLY A 179 32.69 19.56 9.84
N LEU A 180 32.68 18.23 9.81
CA LEU A 180 31.47 17.41 9.69
C LEU A 180 31.24 16.61 10.98
N PRO A 181 29.98 16.31 11.34
CA PRO A 181 29.68 15.54 12.53
C PRO A 181 30.06 14.08 12.29
N GLN A 182 30.21 13.30 13.37
CA GLN A 182 30.17 11.86 13.21
C GLN A 182 28.79 11.43 12.72
N ILE A 183 28.78 10.55 11.74
CA ILE A 183 27.55 10.01 11.16
C ILE A 183 27.55 8.51 11.48
N ASP A 184 26.53 8.05 12.21
CA ASP A 184 26.45 6.68 12.73
C ASP A 184 27.67 6.23 13.54
N GLY A 185 28.22 7.16 14.33
CA GLY A 185 29.43 6.92 15.12
C GLY A 185 30.71 6.78 14.29
N GLN A 186 30.64 6.96 12.96
CA GLN A 186 31.79 6.91 12.09
C GLN A 186 32.30 8.32 11.77
N ALA A 187 33.62 8.47 11.75
CA ALA A 187 34.25 9.67 11.22
C ALA A 187 33.99 9.76 9.72
N THR A 188 33.65 10.95 9.22
CA THR A 188 33.28 11.15 7.81
C THR A 188 34.39 10.78 6.82
N ALA A 189 35.67 10.85 7.24
CA ALA A 189 36.79 10.39 6.44
C ALA A 189 36.78 8.87 6.17
N ALA A 190 36.15 8.06 7.02
CA ALA A 190 35.93 6.64 6.76
C ALA A 190 34.85 6.42 5.67
N LEU A 191 33.89 7.33 5.59
CA LEU A 191 32.73 7.24 4.70
C LEU A 191 33.01 7.80 3.29
N ALA A 192 34.10 8.53 3.07
CA ALA A 192 34.41 9.16 1.79
C ALA A 192 35.84 8.85 1.32
N ALA A 193 36.02 8.61 0.02
CA ALA A 193 37.32 8.48 -0.62
C ALA A 193 37.39 9.45 -1.81
N ALA A 194 38.46 10.26 -1.87
CA ALA A 194 38.67 11.27 -2.89
C ALA A 194 39.73 10.80 -3.91
N TYR A 195 39.55 11.14 -5.19
CA TYR A 195 40.43 10.71 -6.29
C TYR A 195 40.69 11.84 -7.29
N ARG A 196 41.86 11.82 -7.94
CA ARG A 196 42.21 12.69 -9.08
C ARG A 196 42.19 11.90 -10.38
N LEU A 197 41.44 12.40 -11.37
CA LEU A 197 41.21 11.75 -12.66
C LEU A 197 41.60 12.72 -13.79
N ARG A 198 42.91 12.82 -14.08
CA ARG A 198 43.48 13.88 -14.94
C ARG A 198 43.10 15.27 -14.42
N GLU A 199 42.39 16.07 -15.21
CA GLU A 199 41.92 17.41 -14.80
C GLU A 199 40.70 17.34 -13.87
N GLY A 200 39.93 16.25 -13.94
CA GLY A 200 38.75 16.05 -13.09
C GLY A 200 39.05 15.36 -11.77
N ARG A 201 37.98 15.20 -10.99
CA ARG A 201 38.01 14.62 -9.65
C ARG A 201 36.85 13.66 -9.45
N ALA A 202 37.05 12.71 -8.55
CA ALA A 202 35.97 11.85 -8.12
C ALA A 202 35.90 11.69 -6.61
N VAL A 203 34.69 11.53 -6.09
CA VAL A 203 34.44 11.11 -4.71
C VAL A 203 33.62 9.83 -4.73
N TRP A 204 34.04 8.86 -3.93
CA TRP A 204 33.26 7.67 -3.64
C TRP A 204 32.82 7.69 -2.18
N LEU A 205 31.52 7.73 -1.97
CA LEU A 205 30.89 7.62 -0.67
C LEU A 205 30.60 6.13 -0.39
N ARG A 206 31.28 5.59 0.63
CA ARG A 206 31.44 4.15 0.89
C ARG A 206 30.46 3.66 1.95
N TYR A 207 29.20 3.59 1.58
CA TYR A 207 28.12 3.03 2.40
C TYR A 207 27.03 2.40 1.50
N PRO A 208 26.15 1.54 2.04
CA PRO A 208 25.05 0.98 1.28
C PRO A 208 23.98 2.05 0.98
N ALA A 209 24.19 2.81 -0.10
CA ALA A 209 23.29 3.89 -0.49
C ALA A 209 21.96 3.35 -1.04
N TRP A 210 20.86 3.99 -0.63
CA TRP A 210 19.55 3.88 -1.25
C TRP A 210 19.58 4.49 -2.65
N ALA A 211 19.99 5.76 -2.71
CA ALA A 211 20.45 6.44 -3.92
C ALA A 211 21.66 7.32 -3.57
N LEU A 212 21.46 8.40 -2.84
CA LEU A 212 22.49 9.31 -2.35
C LEU A 212 22.86 9.04 -0.89
N THR A 213 21.90 8.68 -0.04
CA THR A 213 22.11 8.40 1.39
C THR A 213 21.78 6.94 1.73
N PRO A 214 22.16 6.39 2.92
CA PRO A 214 21.78 5.03 3.29
C PRO A 214 20.27 4.83 3.46
N SER A 215 19.77 3.65 3.08
CA SER A 215 18.37 3.27 3.31
C SER A 215 18.16 2.92 4.78
N LYS A 216 17.62 3.85 5.57
CA LYS A 216 17.31 3.64 6.98
C LYS A 216 15.81 3.69 7.25
N PRO A 217 15.28 2.83 8.13
CA PRO A 217 13.93 2.96 8.63
C PRO A 217 13.70 4.34 9.27
N PHE A 218 12.47 4.82 9.18
CA PHE A 218 12.05 6.04 9.84
C PHE A 218 12.36 6.02 11.35
N SER A 219 12.88 7.14 11.84
CA SER A 219 12.86 7.53 13.24
C SER A 219 12.93 9.06 13.35
N TRP A 220 12.43 9.63 14.44
CA TRP A 220 12.51 11.08 14.70
C TRP A 220 13.96 11.59 14.69
N ARG A 221 14.89 10.82 15.24
CA ARG A 221 16.32 11.11 15.15
C ARG A 221 16.83 11.02 13.70
N GLY A 222 16.41 9.99 12.98
CA GLY A 222 16.76 9.77 11.58
C GLY A 222 16.47 10.97 10.68
N LEU A 223 15.38 11.71 10.91
CA LEU A 223 15.09 12.96 10.19
C LEU A 223 16.18 14.03 10.38
N THR A 224 16.71 14.16 11.61
CA THR A 224 17.78 15.13 11.90
C THR A 224 19.12 14.66 11.34
N ASP A 225 19.41 13.36 11.49
CA ASP A 225 20.64 12.73 10.99
C ASP A 225 20.71 12.71 9.45
N TYR A 226 19.55 12.64 8.77
CA TYR A 226 19.44 12.71 7.32
C TYR A 226 20.03 14.01 6.75
N ASP A 227 19.84 15.13 7.45
CA ASP A 227 20.41 16.41 7.03
C ASP A 227 21.94 16.40 7.07
N SER A 228 22.54 15.66 8.00
CA SER A 228 24.00 15.44 8.08
C SER A 228 24.51 14.55 6.94
N TRP A 229 23.74 13.54 6.52
CA TRP A 229 24.04 12.76 5.31
C TRP A 229 24.00 13.65 4.06
N MET A 230 22.98 14.49 3.92
CA MET A 230 22.86 15.42 2.79
C MET A 230 23.97 16.47 2.77
N LEU A 231 24.41 16.93 3.93
CA LEU A 231 25.57 17.81 4.05
C LEU A 231 26.85 17.14 3.51
N LEU A 232 27.10 15.86 3.84
CA LEU A 232 28.22 15.10 3.29
C LEU A 232 28.11 14.95 1.77
N VAL A 233 26.94 14.55 1.25
CA VAL A 233 26.70 14.40 -0.19
C VAL A 233 26.94 15.72 -0.93
N GLY A 234 26.44 16.85 -0.40
CA GLY A 234 26.65 18.17 -0.99
C GLY A 234 28.11 18.60 -1.02
N ARG A 235 28.87 18.35 0.05
CA ARG A 235 30.33 18.63 0.05
C ARG A 235 31.10 17.73 -0.91
N ALA A 236 30.71 16.46 -0.99
CA ALA A 236 31.27 15.53 -1.97
C ALA A 236 31.02 16.00 -3.41
N ALA A 237 29.80 16.45 -3.71
CA ALA A 237 29.43 17.00 -5.00
C ALA A 237 30.25 18.25 -5.35
N LEU A 238 30.34 19.23 -4.45
CA LEU A 238 31.11 20.45 -4.68
C LEU A 238 32.60 20.20 -4.85
N TRP A 239 33.18 19.31 -4.03
CA TRP A 239 34.59 18.96 -4.14
C TRP A 239 34.89 18.19 -5.43
N ALA A 240 34.04 17.24 -5.81
CA ALA A 240 34.18 16.48 -7.05
C ALA A 240 34.09 17.41 -8.28
N ALA A 241 33.14 18.36 -8.28
CA ALA A 241 32.98 19.34 -9.35
C ALA A 241 34.05 20.47 -9.33
N GLY A 242 34.94 20.45 -8.34
CA GLY A 242 35.97 21.45 -8.17
C GLY A 242 35.51 22.86 -7.86
N ARG A 243 34.42 22.94 -7.12
CA ARG A 243 33.78 24.20 -6.72
C ARG A 243 33.98 24.48 -5.23
N GLU A 244 34.96 23.88 -4.58
CA GLU A 244 35.28 24.26 -3.22
C GLU A 244 35.67 25.75 -3.13
N PRO A 245 35.28 26.41 -2.03
CA PRO A 245 35.59 27.81 -1.81
C PRO A 245 37.02 27.97 -1.30
N ALA A 246 37.52 29.21 -1.30
CA ALA A 246 38.85 29.50 -0.75
C ALA A 246 38.85 29.35 0.78
N VAL A 247 37.75 29.73 1.43
CA VAL A 247 37.52 29.57 2.87
C VAL A 247 37.09 28.13 3.14
N GLN A 248 37.64 27.52 4.19
CA GLN A 248 37.30 26.18 4.64
C GLN A 248 37.11 26.15 6.16
N ILE A 249 36.22 25.27 6.60
CA ILE A 249 36.07 24.93 8.01
C ILE A 249 37.00 23.76 8.28
N ASP A 250 38.03 23.99 9.09
CA ASP A 250 38.96 22.95 9.48
C ASP A 250 38.38 22.11 10.61
N ARG A 251 37.72 22.76 11.59
CA ARG A 251 37.17 22.12 12.78
C ARG A 251 35.97 22.87 13.36
N ILE A 252 35.00 22.12 13.88
CA ILE A 252 33.89 22.64 14.70
C ILE A 252 33.82 21.81 15.99
N GLY A 253 34.13 22.42 17.13
CA GLY A 253 34.24 21.76 18.42
C GLY A 253 35.61 21.09 18.64
N ALA A 254 35.63 19.99 19.37
CA ALA A 254 36.83 19.18 19.62
C ALA A 254 36.98 18.07 18.55
N ASP A 255 38.11 17.37 18.55
CA ASP A 255 38.23 16.11 17.81
C ASP A 255 37.37 15.04 18.49
N GLY A 256 36.09 14.98 18.12
CA GLY A 256 35.05 14.16 18.77
C GLY A 256 33.98 14.99 19.48
N ALA A 257 33.12 14.33 20.26
CA ALA A 257 32.05 15.02 20.98
C ALA A 257 32.62 15.91 22.10
N LEU A 258 32.41 17.22 22.00
CA LEU A 258 32.78 18.17 23.06
C LEU A 258 31.87 17.95 24.28
N ARG A 259 32.44 17.45 25.38
CA ARG A 259 31.73 17.21 26.64
C ARG A 259 31.58 18.50 27.43
N LEU A 260 30.35 18.93 27.66
CA LEU A 260 30.02 20.17 28.36
C LEU A 260 29.12 19.90 29.57
N PRO A 261 29.33 20.54 30.73
CA PRO A 261 28.40 20.44 31.83
C PRO A 261 27.09 21.15 31.50
N ALA A 262 25.96 20.48 31.74
CA ALA A 262 24.64 21.04 31.54
C ALA A 262 24.43 22.36 32.30
N ARG A 263 23.60 23.25 31.73
CA ARG A 263 23.17 24.53 32.31
C ARG A 263 24.28 25.54 32.64
N THR A 264 25.42 25.46 31.96
CA THR A 264 26.49 26.47 32.03
C THR A 264 26.68 27.13 30.67
N THR A 265 27.03 28.43 30.66
CA THR A 265 27.49 29.07 29.43
C THR A 265 28.84 28.50 29.05
N GLN A 266 28.99 28.06 27.81
CA GLN A 266 30.18 27.38 27.32
C GLN A 266 30.61 27.96 25.98
N ARG A 267 31.85 27.69 25.60
CA ARG A 267 32.38 28.08 24.29
C ARG A 267 32.74 26.85 23.48
N ALA A 268 32.23 26.77 22.25
CA ALA A 268 32.71 25.80 21.27
C ALA A 268 33.78 26.45 20.39
N ALA A 269 34.98 25.86 20.36
CA ALA A 269 36.06 26.30 19.49
C ALA A 269 35.75 25.96 18.03
N ILE A 270 36.12 26.84 17.11
CA ILE A 270 35.94 26.69 15.67
C ILE A 270 37.19 27.20 14.96
N ALA A 271 37.66 26.46 13.97
CA ALA A 271 38.86 26.83 13.21
C ALA A 271 38.50 27.01 11.73
N LEU A 272 38.80 28.19 11.20
CA LEU A 272 38.60 28.55 9.80
C LEU A 272 39.95 28.87 9.15
N SER A 273 40.14 28.49 7.90
CA SER A 273 41.30 28.92 7.10
C SER A 273 40.87 29.35 5.71
N THR A 274 41.74 30.10 5.04
CA THR A 274 41.56 30.47 3.63
C THR A 274 42.82 30.15 2.83
N ARG A 275 42.63 29.66 1.61
CA ARG A 275 43.71 29.47 0.61
C ARG A 275 43.85 30.66 -0.34
N GLY A 276 42.94 31.64 -0.25
CA GLY A 276 42.95 32.86 -1.05
C GLY A 276 43.31 34.08 -0.22
N ASP A 277 42.87 35.24 -0.69
CA ASP A 277 43.10 36.51 -0.02
C ASP A 277 42.38 36.58 1.35
N SER A 278 42.83 37.53 2.16
CA SER A 278 42.17 37.88 3.40
C SER A 278 40.70 38.23 3.14
N THR A 279 39.78 37.54 3.83
CA THR A 279 38.35 37.63 3.55
C THR A 279 37.58 37.93 4.83
N ALA A 280 36.73 38.96 4.80
CA ALA A 280 35.80 39.28 5.87
C ALA A 280 34.57 38.36 5.80
N LEU A 281 34.20 37.80 6.95
CA LEU A 281 33.17 36.77 7.07
C LEU A 281 32.13 37.13 8.12
N THR A 282 30.89 36.69 7.87
CA THR A 282 29.80 36.59 8.85
C THR A 282 29.54 35.11 9.11
N ILE A 283 29.58 34.71 10.38
CA ILE A 283 29.40 33.33 10.82
C ILE A 283 28.04 33.23 11.51
N ALA A 284 27.20 32.33 11.00
CA ALA A 284 25.86 32.06 11.51
C ALA A 284 25.80 30.66 12.16
N PRO A 285 26.06 30.57 13.47
CA PRO A 285 25.94 29.31 14.22
C PRO A 285 24.48 28.97 14.55
N ALA A 286 24.15 27.69 14.60
CA ALA A 286 22.89 27.19 15.13
C ALA A 286 23.08 25.85 15.85
N LEU A 287 22.25 25.58 16.85
CA LEU A 287 22.18 24.29 17.51
C LEU A 287 21.00 23.49 16.95
N ARG A 288 21.22 22.20 16.75
CA ARG A 288 20.16 21.21 16.52
C ARG A 288 20.33 20.05 17.48
N ARG A 289 19.23 19.50 17.97
CA ARG A 289 19.23 18.37 18.90
C ARG A 289 18.62 17.14 18.24
N PRO A 290 19.41 16.08 17.95
CA PRO A 290 18.92 14.92 17.22
C PRO A 290 17.82 14.15 17.94
N SER A 291 17.77 14.18 19.27
CA SER A 291 16.81 13.41 20.06
C SER A 291 15.35 13.84 19.87
N ASP A 292 15.09 15.10 19.52
CA ASP A 292 13.74 15.65 19.35
C ASP A 292 13.58 16.69 18.24
N GLY A 293 14.61 16.93 17.43
CA GLY A 293 14.57 17.87 16.31
C GLY A 293 14.54 19.34 16.71
N TRP A 294 14.70 19.67 18.00
CA TRP A 294 14.79 21.05 18.45
C TRP A 294 15.94 21.78 17.75
N SER A 295 15.71 23.04 17.38
CA SER A 295 16.74 23.88 16.79
C SER A 295 16.68 25.31 17.32
N ALA A 296 17.84 25.96 17.42
CA ALA A 296 17.94 27.36 17.79
C ALA A 296 19.09 28.05 17.04
N ALA A 297 18.80 29.20 16.45
CA ALA A 297 19.83 30.09 15.94
C ALA A 297 20.61 30.70 17.12
N LEU A 298 21.94 30.76 16.98
CA LEU A 298 22.82 31.43 17.92
C LEU A 298 23.21 32.81 17.36
N LYS A 299 23.80 33.66 18.20
CA LYS A 299 24.21 35.01 17.81
C LYS A 299 25.24 34.97 16.68
N GLU A 300 24.95 35.64 15.57
CA GLU A 300 25.91 35.82 14.47
C GLU A 300 27.06 36.74 14.90
N PHE A 301 28.24 36.50 14.36
CA PHE A 301 29.42 37.32 14.59
C PHE A 301 30.31 37.36 13.35
N SER A 302 31.20 38.35 13.29
CA SER A 302 32.11 38.55 12.16
C SER A 302 33.54 38.20 12.52
N ALA A 303 34.28 37.72 11.53
CA ALA A 303 35.72 37.46 11.63
C ALA A 303 36.40 37.71 10.29
N THR A 304 37.71 37.93 10.30
CA THR A 304 38.52 38.00 9.09
C THR A 304 39.49 36.83 9.09
N VAL A 305 39.49 36.06 8.01
CA VAL A 305 40.44 34.94 7.83
C VAL A 305 41.51 35.36 6.84
N ALA A 306 42.77 35.07 7.16
CA ALA A 306 43.93 35.38 6.33
C ALA A 306 44.69 34.10 5.94
N PRO A 307 45.40 34.07 4.80
CA PRO A 307 46.16 32.90 4.39
C PRO A 307 47.35 32.64 5.34
N GLY A 308 47.81 31.39 5.38
CA GLY A 308 49.02 30.97 6.10
C GLY A 308 48.83 30.50 7.53
N LYS A 309 47.70 30.79 8.19
CA LYS A 309 47.35 30.24 9.52
C LYS A 309 45.85 30.12 9.73
N ALA A 310 45.40 29.06 10.41
CA ALA A 310 44.01 28.93 10.84
C ALA A 310 43.63 30.02 11.86
N THR A 311 42.44 30.59 11.69
CA THR A 311 41.82 31.55 12.58
C THR A 311 40.96 30.79 13.59
N GLU A 312 41.39 30.78 14.85
CA GLU A 312 40.63 30.20 15.96
C GLU A 312 39.57 31.19 16.44
N LEU A 313 38.33 30.73 16.49
CA LEU A 313 37.15 31.48 16.89
C LEU A 313 36.41 30.69 17.98
N ALA A 314 35.45 31.32 18.65
CA ALA A 314 34.62 30.67 19.66
C ALA A 314 33.15 31.06 19.50
N VAL A 315 32.27 30.05 19.58
CA VAL A 315 30.82 30.25 19.61
C VAL A 315 30.34 30.17 21.06
N GLU A 316 29.66 31.21 21.53
CA GLU A 316 28.97 31.20 22.83
C GLU A 316 27.74 30.30 22.77
N LEU A 317 27.66 29.34 23.69
CA LEU A 317 26.56 28.40 23.82
C LEU A 317 25.68 28.80 25.01
N PRO A 318 24.35 28.84 24.86
CA PRO A 318 23.44 29.09 25.97
C PRO A 318 23.49 27.90 26.96
N PRO A 319 22.91 28.03 28.16
CA PRO A 319 22.66 26.90 29.03
C PRO A 319 21.85 25.81 28.31
N LEU A 320 22.43 24.62 28.14
CA LEU A 320 21.79 23.48 27.47
C LEU A 320 21.47 22.36 28.48
N ARG A 321 20.40 21.61 28.22
CA ARG A 321 20.14 20.35 28.92
C ARG A 321 21.12 19.27 28.45
N ALA A 322 21.36 18.26 29.28
CA ALA A 322 22.10 17.07 28.89
C ALA A 322 21.42 16.37 27.71
N ASP A 323 22.14 16.25 26.61
CA ASP A 323 21.73 15.62 25.34
C ASP A 323 22.92 15.67 24.35
N ASP A 324 22.76 15.05 23.18
CA ASP A 324 23.64 15.31 22.05
C ASP A 324 23.12 16.45 21.17
N TYR A 325 24.04 17.23 20.59
CA TYR A 325 23.72 18.37 19.73
C TYR A 325 24.63 18.41 18.51
N TYR A 326 24.10 18.93 17.40
CA TYR A 326 24.87 19.45 16.29
C TYR A 326 25.02 20.96 16.42
N LEU A 327 26.26 21.44 16.33
CA LEU A 327 26.57 22.85 16.13
C LEU A 327 26.78 23.08 14.63
N ASP A 328 25.74 23.56 13.97
CA ASP A 328 25.77 23.93 12.57
C ASP A 328 26.44 25.28 12.38
N LEU A 329 27.22 25.44 11.33
CA LEU A 329 27.79 26.71 10.91
C LEU A 329 27.48 26.97 9.44
N VAL A 330 27.04 28.20 9.14
CA VAL A 330 27.06 28.75 7.78
C VAL A 330 27.91 30.01 7.80
N VAL A 331 28.95 30.03 6.99
CA VAL A 331 29.95 31.10 6.90
C VAL A 331 29.76 31.83 5.57
N ARG A 332 29.63 33.15 5.63
CA ARG A 332 29.31 33.99 4.47
C ARG A 332 30.30 35.14 4.31
N SER A 333 30.64 35.50 3.08
CA SER A 333 31.25 36.81 2.77
C SER A 333 30.20 37.71 2.11
N SER A 334 30.60 38.91 1.69
CA SER A 334 29.76 39.79 0.87
C SER A 334 29.35 39.16 -0.48
N ARG A 335 30.04 38.10 -0.91
CA ARG A 335 29.78 37.40 -2.17
C ARG A 335 28.78 36.24 -2.04
N GLY A 336 28.46 35.81 -0.82
CA GLY A 336 27.57 34.68 -0.56
C GLY A 336 28.13 33.68 0.46
N VAL A 337 27.59 32.46 0.46
CA VAL A 337 28.03 31.37 1.34
C VAL A 337 29.40 30.86 0.92
N GLU A 338 30.37 31.02 1.82
CA GLU A 338 31.76 30.62 1.65
C GLU A 338 32.02 29.25 2.25
N ALA A 339 31.42 28.87 3.38
CA ALA A 339 31.64 27.53 3.94
C ALA A 339 30.47 27.11 4.84
N PHE A 340 30.34 25.80 5.06
CA PHE A 340 29.31 25.26 5.93
C PHE A 340 29.73 23.89 6.47
N GLY A 341 29.21 23.55 7.64
CA GLY A 341 29.56 22.33 8.35
C GLY A 341 28.75 22.16 9.62
N ALA A 342 28.91 21.02 10.27
CA ALA A 342 28.34 20.77 11.59
C ALA A 342 29.36 20.05 12.48
N GLY A 343 29.40 20.39 13.76
CA GLY A 343 30.19 19.70 14.79
C GLY A 343 29.30 19.00 15.80
N THR A 344 29.81 17.97 16.47
CA THR A 344 29.06 17.24 17.51
C THR A 344 29.42 17.76 18.90
N LEU A 345 28.40 18.08 19.71
CA LEU A 345 28.52 18.44 21.12
C LEU A 345 27.79 17.39 21.96
N LEU A 346 28.35 17.03 23.11
CA LEU A 346 27.71 16.17 24.11
C LEU A 346 27.59 16.95 25.41
N VAL A 347 26.36 17.27 25.82
CA VAL A 347 26.11 17.93 27.10
C VAL A 347 25.81 16.86 28.13
N GLU A 348 26.57 16.83 29.22
CA GLU A 348 26.47 15.80 30.26
C GLU A 348 25.98 16.41 31.58
N SER A 349 25.22 15.61 32.34
CA SER A 349 24.80 15.95 33.70
C SER A 349 24.98 14.75 34.63
N PRO A 350 25.57 14.94 35.83
CA PRO A 350 25.74 13.88 36.81
C PRO A 350 24.41 13.45 37.47
N ALA A 351 23.41 14.33 37.46
CA ALA A 351 22.05 14.03 37.91
C ALA A 351 21.06 14.14 36.74
N GLY A 352 20.05 13.28 36.69
CA GLY A 352 19.28 13.12 35.47
C GLY A 352 18.17 12.08 35.54
N ILE A 353 17.62 11.75 34.38
CA ILE A 353 16.66 10.65 34.21
C ILE A 353 17.42 9.43 33.71
N GLU A 354 17.43 8.37 34.50
CA GLU A 354 18.00 7.08 34.13
C GLU A 354 17.16 6.38 33.07
N SER A 355 15.85 6.31 33.26
CA SER A 355 14.93 5.63 32.35
C SER A 355 13.52 6.21 32.42
N VAL A 356 12.78 6.00 31.33
CA VAL A 356 11.33 6.24 31.25
C VAL A 356 10.71 4.97 30.70
N SER A 357 9.70 4.45 31.39
CA SER A 357 8.96 3.25 30.97
C SER A 357 7.46 3.46 31.14
N VAL A 358 6.69 2.62 30.46
CA VAL A 358 5.25 2.48 30.61
C VAL A 358 4.94 1.05 31.03
N ASP A 359 3.88 0.86 31.82
CA ASP A 359 3.46 -0.45 32.33
C ASP A 359 2.92 -1.40 31.24
N ARG A 360 2.61 -0.86 30.06
CA ARG A 360 2.08 -1.57 28.89
C ARG A 360 2.57 -0.93 27.59
N LYS A 361 2.59 -1.70 26.50
CA LYS A 361 3.00 -1.22 25.17
C LYS A 361 1.94 -0.38 24.46
N PHE A 362 0.66 -0.68 24.73
CA PHE A 362 -0.47 0.03 24.16
C PHE A 362 -1.60 0.16 25.18
N ALA A 363 -2.48 1.13 24.98
CA ALA A 363 -3.73 1.29 25.72
C ALA A 363 -4.84 1.68 24.74
N GLU A 364 -5.99 1.02 24.82
CA GLU A 364 -7.18 1.46 24.08
C GLU A 364 -7.63 2.83 24.61
N ALA A 365 -8.33 3.61 23.79
CA ALA A 365 -8.91 4.87 24.24
C ALA A 365 -9.82 4.63 25.46
N GLY A 366 -9.60 5.37 26.55
CA GLY A 366 -10.27 5.20 27.83
C GLY A 366 -9.58 4.24 28.81
N GLU A 367 -8.56 3.49 28.41
CA GLU A 367 -7.76 2.65 29.31
C GLU A 367 -6.63 3.44 29.97
N THR A 368 -6.45 3.28 31.27
CA THR A 368 -5.38 3.96 32.02
C THR A 368 -4.04 3.24 31.84
N ALA A 369 -2.99 4.01 31.58
CA ALA A 369 -1.59 3.58 31.61
C ALA A 369 -0.80 4.35 32.68
N THR A 370 0.35 3.81 33.08
CA THR A 370 1.25 4.43 34.07
C THR A 370 2.66 4.57 33.51
N ALA A 371 3.14 5.80 33.42
CA ALA A 371 4.53 6.13 33.14
C ALA A 371 5.35 6.11 34.43
N THR A 372 6.59 5.60 34.34
CA THR A 372 7.58 5.66 35.43
C THR A 372 8.84 6.36 34.92
N ALA A 373 9.29 7.39 35.62
CA ALA A 373 10.60 8.00 35.43
C ALA A 373 11.50 7.67 36.62
N THR A 374 12.66 7.06 36.35
CA THR A 374 13.68 6.77 37.36
C THR A 374 14.81 7.78 37.24
N LEU A 375 15.22 8.38 38.35
CA LEU A 375 16.29 9.38 38.38
C LEU A 375 17.64 8.74 38.72
N ARG A 376 18.71 9.27 38.11
CA ARG A 376 20.11 8.98 38.49
C ARG A 376 20.74 10.17 39.21
N GLY A 377 21.72 9.88 40.06
CA GLY A 377 22.46 10.91 40.80
C GLY A 377 21.58 11.65 41.81
N THR A 378 22.07 12.80 42.30
CA THR A 378 21.31 13.66 43.22
C THR A 378 20.89 14.93 42.50
N PRO A 379 19.60 15.08 42.11
CA PRO A 379 19.11 16.31 41.48
C PRO A 379 19.30 17.53 42.39
N PRO A 380 19.53 18.74 41.83
CA PRO A 380 19.62 19.96 42.63
C PRO A 380 18.37 20.22 43.49
N ALA A 381 18.51 20.92 44.61
CA ALA A 381 17.37 21.30 45.44
C ALA A 381 16.34 22.14 44.65
N GLY A 382 15.05 21.90 44.87
CA GLY A 382 13.96 22.56 44.14
C GLY A 382 13.75 22.05 42.71
N SER A 383 14.30 20.88 42.37
CA SER A 383 14.03 20.22 41.09
C SER A 383 12.63 19.62 41.03
N ALA A 384 12.11 19.42 39.82
CA ALA A 384 10.84 18.76 39.57
C ALA A 384 10.93 17.81 38.36
N VAL A 385 10.19 16.70 38.39
CA VAL A 385 10.01 15.82 37.24
C VAL A 385 8.71 16.22 36.55
N ARG A 386 8.79 16.61 35.28
CA ARG A 386 7.64 16.91 34.44
C ARG A 386 7.41 15.78 33.45
N PHE A 387 6.23 15.18 33.51
CA PHE A 387 5.73 14.29 32.46
C PHE A 387 5.00 15.12 31.41
N VAL A 388 5.26 14.83 30.14
CA VAL A 388 4.55 15.41 29.00
C VAL A 388 4.15 14.27 28.07
N LEU A 389 2.86 14.18 27.76
CA LEU A 389 2.34 13.28 26.75
C LEU A 389 2.25 14.02 25.44
N ARG A 390 2.97 13.56 24.42
CA ARG A 390 3.05 14.21 23.12
C ARG A 390 2.63 13.28 22.00
N ASP A 391 1.69 13.72 21.21
CA ASP A 391 1.17 12.93 20.09
C ASP A 391 2.04 13.09 18.82
N ALA A 392 1.68 12.39 17.75
CA ALA A 392 2.35 12.43 16.46
C ALA A 392 2.34 13.84 15.82
N HIS A 393 1.34 14.66 16.13
CA HIS A 393 1.22 16.06 15.71
C HIS A 393 2.01 17.04 16.58
N GLN A 394 2.84 16.55 17.50
CA GLN A 394 3.62 17.33 18.46
C GLN A 394 2.79 18.08 19.51
N ARG A 395 1.48 17.80 19.62
CA ARG A 395 0.60 18.40 20.63
C ARG A 395 0.94 17.81 22.00
N ALA A 396 1.17 18.67 22.99
CA ALA A 396 1.23 18.24 24.39
C ALA A 396 -0.21 18.02 24.89
N ILE A 397 -0.67 16.77 24.90
CA ILE A 397 -2.05 16.43 25.25
C ILE A 397 -2.29 16.47 26.77
N GLU A 398 -1.25 16.19 27.54
CA GLU A 398 -1.26 16.24 29.01
C GLU A 398 0.13 16.61 29.53
N GLN A 399 0.16 17.34 30.64
CA GLN A 399 1.38 17.67 31.36
C GLN A 399 1.15 17.62 32.87
N ALA A 400 2.06 16.96 33.58
CA ALA A 400 2.05 16.90 35.04
C ALA A 400 3.45 17.11 35.60
N GLU A 401 3.56 17.85 36.70
CA GLU A 401 4.85 18.14 37.34
C GLU A 401 4.84 17.68 38.80
N GLN A 402 5.90 17.01 39.21
CA GLN A 402 6.06 16.46 40.56
C GLN A 402 7.38 16.96 41.18
N PRO A 403 7.36 17.56 42.38
CA PRO A 403 8.57 18.02 43.03
C PRO A 403 9.48 16.83 43.40
N VAL A 404 10.78 16.97 43.17
CA VAL A 404 11.77 15.95 43.54
C VAL A 404 11.93 15.92 45.06
N ARG A 405 11.79 14.73 45.65
CA ARG A 405 11.95 14.49 47.09
C ARG A 405 13.25 13.73 47.37
N ALA A 406 13.92 14.10 48.47
CA ALA A 406 15.13 13.42 48.91
C ALA A 406 14.86 11.92 49.15
N GLY A 407 15.73 11.05 48.62
CA GLY A 407 15.58 9.60 48.72
C GLY A 407 14.57 8.96 47.77
N GLN A 408 13.80 9.74 47.00
CA GLN A 408 12.85 9.21 46.02
C GLN A 408 13.49 9.13 44.63
N ALA A 409 13.72 7.90 44.17
CA ALA A 409 14.32 7.63 42.86
C ALA A 409 13.28 7.53 41.72
N ALA A 410 12.06 7.07 41.99
CA ALA A 410 11.04 6.82 40.97
C ALA A 410 9.83 7.77 41.12
N TYR A 411 9.34 8.26 39.98
CA TYR A 411 8.17 9.12 39.86
C TYR A 411 7.18 8.47 38.90
N LEU A 412 5.91 8.49 39.27
CA LEU A 412 4.84 7.78 38.56
C LEU A 412 3.82 8.80 38.05
N HIS A 413 3.37 8.65 36.82
CA HIS A 413 2.29 9.46 36.26
C HIS A 413 1.27 8.57 35.58
N ARG A 414 0.01 8.66 36.04
CA ARG A 414 -1.12 7.94 35.45
C ARG A 414 -1.83 8.85 34.46
N PHE A 415 -2.15 8.30 33.30
CA PHE A 415 -2.85 9.01 32.24
C PHE A 415 -3.79 8.08 31.48
N THR A 416 -4.76 8.66 30.77
CA THR A 416 -5.78 7.93 30.01
C THR A 416 -5.90 8.56 28.63
N PRO A 417 -5.34 7.97 27.56
CA PRO A 417 -5.53 8.47 26.21
C PRO A 417 -7.00 8.42 25.82
N ASP A 418 -7.43 9.37 25.01
CA ASP A 418 -8.78 9.48 24.46
C ASP A 418 -8.80 9.17 22.96
N ALA A 419 -9.98 9.32 22.32
CA ALA A 419 -10.13 9.10 20.89
C ALA A 419 -9.40 10.12 20.00
N LEU A 420 -8.98 11.27 20.57
CA LEU A 420 -8.24 12.33 19.85
C LEU A 420 -6.72 12.11 19.87
N SER A 421 -6.25 11.22 20.73
CA SER A 421 -4.85 10.78 20.80
C SER A 421 -4.47 10.08 19.49
N THR A 422 -3.25 10.30 18.99
CA THR A 422 -2.74 9.61 17.80
C THR A 422 -2.19 8.23 18.15
N ILE A 423 -1.98 7.38 17.15
CA ILE A 423 -1.41 6.04 17.32
C ILE A 423 -0.09 6.10 18.09
N GLU A 424 0.84 6.99 17.72
CA GLU A 424 2.03 7.23 18.55
C GLU A 424 1.71 8.23 19.67
N LEU A 425 1.87 7.81 20.93
CA LEU A 425 1.89 8.70 22.08
C LEU A 425 3.27 8.65 22.76
N ARG A 426 4.08 9.69 22.58
CA ARG A 426 5.38 9.83 23.24
C ARG A 426 5.19 10.27 24.68
N VAL A 427 5.71 9.48 25.60
CA VAL A 427 5.72 9.76 27.03
C VAL A 427 7.08 10.32 27.38
N GLU A 428 7.15 11.64 27.54
CA GLU A 428 8.37 12.38 27.88
C GLU A 428 8.44 12.58 29.40
N ALA A 429 9.61 12.33 29.99
CA ALA A 429 9.93 12.81 31.33
C ALA A 429 11.08 13.81 31.22
N VAL A 430 10.92 14.96 31.86
CA VAL A 430 11.87 16.07 31.87
C VAL A 430 12.23 16.38 33.31
N LEU A 431 13.52 16.33 33.65
CA LEU A 431 13.99 16.79 34.95
C LEU A 431 14.27 18.29 34.85
N LEU A 432 13.60 19.08 35.67
CA LEU A 432 13.71 20.52 35.73
C LEU A 432 14.45 20.93 36.99
N SER A 433 15.26 21.98 36.91
CA SER A 433 15.87 22.62 38.07
C SER A 433 15.88 24.13 37.87
N GLY A 434 15.31 24.89 38.82
CA GLY A 434 15.18 26.35 38.68
C GLY A 434 14.45 26.77 37.40
N GLY A 435 13.44 26.00 36.98
CA GLY A 435 12.64 26.25 35.76
C GLY A 435 13.31 25.87 34.43
N GLN A 436 14.55 25.37 34.43
CA GLN A 436 15.27 24.96 33.22
C GLN A 436 15.40 23.44 33.11
N GLU A 437 15.40 22.93 31.88
CA GLU A 437 15.60 21.50 31.60
C GLU A 437 17.04 21.07 31.92
N LEU A 438 17.18 20.03 32.74
CA LEU A 438 18.45 19.38 33.04
C LEU A 438 18.68 18.19 32.11
N GLU A 439 17.66 17.38 31.87
CA GLU A 439 17.69 16.25 30.94
C GLU A 439 16.26 15.82 30.59
N LYS A 440 16.06 15.25 29.40
CA LYS A 440 14.82 14.60 28.97
C LYS A 440 15.12 13.16 28.56
N LYS A 441 14.23 12.24 28.93
CA LYS A 441 14.12 10.92 28.30
C LYS A 441 12.68 10.66 27.89
N GLN A 442 12.48 9.76 26.96
CA GLN A 442 11.15 9.43 26.45
C GLN A 442 11.03 7.95 26.13
N THR A 443 9.80 7.48 26.15
CA THR A 443 9.34 6.22 25.55
C THR A 443 8.08 6.48 24.73
N ALA A 444 7.52 5.47 24.10
CA ALA A 444 6.25 5.58 23.40
C ALA A 444 5.28 4.50 23.89
N LEU A 445 3.99 4.85 23.84
CA LEU A 445 2.86 3.94 24.01
C LEU A 445 1.98 4.07 22.76
N ALA A 446 1.49 2.94 22.26
CA ALA A 446 0.57 2.94 21.12
C ALA A 446 -0.89 3.15 21.58
N VAL A 447 -1.66 3.94 20.85
CA VAL A 447 -3.11 4.10 21.03
C VAL A 447 -3.81 3.55 19.79
N PRO A 448 -4.34 2.31 19.80
CA PRO A 448 -4.87 1.67 18.61
C PRO A 448 -5.96 2.49 17.91
N LYS A 449 -5.78 2.77 16.60
CA LYS A 449 -6.83 3.32 15.75
C LYS A 449 -7.22 2.35 14.64
N ARG A 450 -8.49 1.98 14.59
CA ARG A 450 -8.99 1.00 13.61
C ARG A 450 -9.63 1.64 12.38
N ARG A 451 -10.22 2.84 12.53
CA ARG A 451 -10.94 3.56 11.46
C ARG A 451 -12.12 2.76 10.85
N GLN A 452 -12.78 1.95 11.65
CA GLN A 452 -14.02 1.26 11.27
C GLN A 452 -15.24 2.20 11.44
N GLY A 453 -16.34 1.93 10.73
CA GLY A 453 -17.58 2.71 10.82
C GLY A 453 -17.54 4.08 10.13
N ARG A 454 -16.54 4.30 9.26
CA ARG A 454 -16.34 5.50 8.45
C ARG A 454 -15.83 5.10 7.06
N HIS A 455 -15.99 5.96 6.06
CA HIS A 455 -15.44 5.72 4.72
C HIS A 455 -13.92 5.93 4.75
N ASN A 456 -13.16 5.04 4.11
CA ASN A 456 -11.69 5.09 4.11
C ASN A 456 -11.09 5.07 2.70
N PHE A 457 -9.94 5.73 2.57
CA PHE A 457 -9.00 5.49 1.46
C PHE A 457 -7.84 4.66 2.00
N VAL A 458 -7.61 3.50 1.39
CA VAL A 458 -6.59 2.52 1.78
C VAL A 458 -5.49 2.51 0.74
N MET A 459 -4.23 2.55 1.18
CA MET A 459 -3.06 2.56 0.32
C MET A 459 -2.38 1.20 0.31
N TRP A 460 -2.04 0.66 -0.87
CA TRP A 460 -1.13 -0.49 -0.97
C TRP A 460 0.32 -0.07 -0.71
N ASP A 461 0.93 -0.78 0.23
CA ASP A 461 2.31 -0.63 0.71
C ASP A 461 2.59 0.74 1.37
N THR A 462 3.79 0.88 1.95
CA THR A 462 4.16 2.04 2.76
C THR A 462 5.63 2.45 2.55
N PRO A 463 5.91 3.75 2.36
CA PRO A 463 7.26 4.27 2.39
C PRO A 463 7.84 4.19 3.82
N ASN A 464 8.75 3.26 4.05
CA ASN A 464 9.27 2.97 5.41
C ASN A 464 10.53 3.74 5.80
N ASP A 465 11.18 4.40 4.86
CA ASP A 465 12.42 5.13 5.11
C ASP A 465 12.19 6.47 5.81
N VAL A 466 13.28 7.20 6.07
CA VAL A 466 13.25 8.50 6.75
C VAL A 466 12.40 9.54 6.02
N LEU A 467 12.40 9.55 4.69
CA LEU A 467 11.57 10.46 3.89
C LEU A 467 10.12 10.02 3.80
N GLY A 468 9.83 8.76 4.14
CA GLY A 468 8.49 8.20 4.11
C GLY A 468 7.48 8.93 4.98
N LEU A 469 7.91 9.64 6.04
CA LEU A 469 7.02 10.51 6.80
C LEU A 469 6.41 11.61 5.91
N TYR A 470 7.20 12.21 5.02
CA TYR A 470 6.73 13.27 4.13
C TYR A 470 5.84 12.73 3.02
N ALA A 471 6.12 11.52 2.52
CA ALA A 471 5.24 10.82 1.60
C ALA A 471 3.87 10.55 2.27
N TRP A 472 3.85 10.07 3.51
CA TRP A 472 2.61 9.89 4.26
C TRP A 472 1.87 11.20 4.54
N GLN A 473 2.58 12.29 4.82
CA GLN A 473 1.94 13.60 4.97
C GLN A 473 1.22 14.03 3.69
N GLN A 474 1.82 13.79 2.51
CA GLN A 474 1.16 14.04 1.22
C GLN A 474 -0.05 13.14 1.02
N MET A 475 0.10 11.83 1.18
CA MET A 475 -1.02 10.88 0.98
C MET A 475 -2.17 11.12 1.97
N LYS A 476 -1.88 11.50 3.22
CA LYS A 476 -2.90 11.88 4.20
C LYS A 476 -3.66 13.15 3.82
N ALA A 477 -3.01 14.12 3.18
CA ALA A 477 -3.70 15.30 2.64
C ALA A 477 -4.74 14.91 1.57
N ALA A 478 -4.47 13.81 0.85
CA ALA A 478 -5.40 13.15 -0.08
C ALA A 478 -6.34 12.13 0.59
N GLY A 479 -6.46 12.12 1.93
CA GLY A 479 -7.40 11.27 2.68
C GLY A 479 -6.98 9.82 2.90
N TYR A 480 -5.78 9.41 2.46
CA TYR A 480 -5.26 8.06 2.71
C TYR A 480 -4.76 7.94 4.14
N GLU A 481 -5.51 7.21 4.94
CA GLU A 481 -5.30 7.10 6.38
C GLU A 481 -5.11 5.65 6.86
N VAL A 482 -5.14 4.70 5.93
CA VAL A 482 -4.95 3.27 6.19
C VAL A 482 -3.95 2.71 5.18
N ALA A 483 -3.02 1.87 5.64
CA ALA A 483 -2.01 1.22 4.81
C ALA A 483 -2.16 -0.29 4.85
N LEU A 484 -2.28 -0.92 3.68
CA LEU A 484 -2.09 -2.36 3.55
C LEU A 484 -0.59 -2.66 3.54
N ILE A 485 -0.15 -3.47 4.51
CA ILE A 485 1.27 -3.81 4.69
C ILE A 485 1.50 -5.30 4.52
N GLY A 486 2.58 -5.65 3.81
CA GLY A 486 3.02 -7.04 3.69
C GLY A 486 3.41 -7.64 5.04
N SER A 487 2.62 -8.57 5.58
CA SER A 487 2.89 -9.24 6.86
C SER A 487 3.00 -10.76 6.79
N MET A 488 3.04 -11.32 5.57
CA MET A 488 3.35 -12.73 5.34
C MET A 488 4.78 -13.10 5.79
N GLY A 489 4.93 -14.35 6.25
CA GLY A 489 6.25 -14.98 6.43
C GLY A 489 6.90 -14.83 7.82
N GLY A 490 6.16 -14.39 8.84
CA GLY A 490 6.59 -14.41 10.25
C GLY A 490 6.07 -13.21 11.05
N PRO A 491 6.38 -13.12 12.36
CA PRO A 491 5.94 -12.02 13.20
C PRO A 491 6.41 -10.66 12.67
N LYS A 492 5.51 -9.67 12.66
CA LYS A 492 5.81 -8.30 12.21
C LYS A 492 5.30 -7.28 13.22
N ALA A 493 6.12 -6.26 13.46
CA ALA A 493 5.69 -5.02 14.10
C ALA A 493 5.23 -4.03 13.03
N ALA A 494 4.35 -3.11 13.42
CA ALA A 494 3.92 -2.04 12.54
C ALA A 494 5.12 -1.11 12.22
N PRO A 495 5.30 -0.68 10.97
CA PRO A 495 6.35 0.28 10.63
C PRO A 495 6.24 1.58 11.45
N PRO A 496 7.33 2.06 12.09
CA PRO A 496 7.28 3.25 12.95
C PRO A 496 6.75 4.51 12.25
N VAL A 497 6.99 4.63 10.94
CA VAL A 497 6.50 5.75 10.14
C VAL A 497 4.97 5.85 10.16
N LEU A 498 4.25 4.72 10.21
CA LEU A 498 2.79 4.72 10.23
C LEU A 498 2.25 5.24 11.57
N ALA A 499 2.93 4.93 12.67
CA ALA A 499 2.55 5.44 13.99
C ALA A 499 2.80 6.95 14.07
N ALA A 500 3.97 7.39 13.57
CA ALA A 500 4.33 8.80 13.50
C ALA A 500 3.51 9.63 12.50
N ALA A 501 2.91 8.98 11.49
CA ALA A 501 1.96 9.59 10.58
C ALA A 501 0.50 9.46 11.05
N ASP A 502 0.23 8.76 12.16
CA ASP A 502 -1.12 8.39 12.60
C ASP A 502 -1.92 7.70 11.47
N VAL A 503 -1.41 6.59 10.94
CA VAL A 503 -1.98 5.80 9.83
C VAL A 503 -2.25 4.36 10.31
N SER A 504 -3.47 3.86 10.12
CA SER A 504 -3.88 2.52 10.56
C SER A 504 -3.38 1.45 9.58
N ILE A 505 -3.47 0.18 9.95
CA ILE A 505 -2.93 -0.91 9.12
C ILE A 505 -3.98 -1.92 8.69
N VAL A 506 -3.73 -2.52 7.53
CA VAL A 506 -4.33 -3.76 7.04
C VAL A 506 -3.18 -4.78 6.89
N PRO A 507 -3.03 -5.75 7.79
CA PRO A 507 -2.04 -6.80 7.62
C PRO A 507 -2.43 -7.75 6.47
N TYR A 508 -1.60 -7.77 5.43
CA TYR A 508 -1.66 -8.78 4.36
C TYR A 508 -1.04 -10.08 4.87
N SER A 509 -1.84 -10.85 5.60
CA SER A 509 -1.36 -11.90 6.50
C SER A 509 -1.05 -13.23 5.81
N THR A 510 -1.74 -13.52 4.72
CA THR A 510 -1.58 -14.71 3.88
C THR A 510 -2.12 -14.45 2.48
N ARG A 511 -2.03 -15.44 1.59
CA ARG A 511 -2.76 -15.50 0.31
C ARG A 511 -3.27 -16.93 0.14
N ILE A 512 -4.59 -17.13 0.16
CA ILE A 512 -5.18 -18.46 0.04
C ILE A 512 -5.20 -18.88 -1.43
N MET A 513 -4.46 -19.93 -1.75
CA MET A 513 -4.33 -20.50 -3.10
C MET A 513 -4.78 -21.96 -3.09
N ASP A 514 -5.18 -22.49 -4.25
CA ASP A 514 -5.54 -23.90 -4.43
C ASP A 514 -4.40 -24.75 -5.05
N GLU A 515 -3.13 -24.36 -4.84
CA GLU A 515 -1.98 -25.11 -5.37
C GLU A 515 -1.95 -26.54 -4.81
N LYS A 516 -1.69 -27.52 -5.67
CA LYS A 516 -1.61 -28.94 -5.30
C LYS A 516 -0.21 -29.50 -5.55
N ASP A 517 0.14 -30.58 -4.87
CA ASP A 517 1.31 -31.38 -5.20
C ASP A 517 1.03 -32.36 -6.35
N ALA A 518 2.02 -33.19 -6.68
CA ALA A 518 1.91 -34.18 -7.76
C ALA A 518 0.86 -35.27 -7.49
N ASP A 519 0.50 -35.46 -6.22
CA ASP A 519 -0.51 -36.44 -5.78
C ASP A 519 -1.92 -35.82 -5.71
N GLY A 520 -2.06 -34.53 -6.06
CA GLY A 520 -3.32 -33.80 -6.05
C GLY A 520 -3.74 -33.34 -4.66
N VAL A 521 -2.85 -33.35 -3.66
CA VAL A 521 -3.09 -32.86 -2.30
C VAL A 521 -2.77 -31.36 -2.21
N MET A 522 -3.62 -30.61 -1.51
CA MET A 522 -3.47 -29.16 -1.36
C MET A 522 -2.18 -28.79 -0.61
N LYS A 523 -1.50 -27.73 -1.08
CA LYS A 523 -0.36 -27.10 -0.43
C LYS A 523 -0.77 -25.78 0.27
N PRO A 524 -0.07 -25.39 1.35
CA PRO A 524 0.95 -26.17 2.06
C PRO A 524 0.36 -27.30 2.90
N VAL A 525 -0.96 -27.36 3.06
CA VAL A 525 -1.68 -28.39 3.81
C VAL A 525 -3.08 -28.58 3.23
N CYS A 526 -3.60 -29.81 3.31
CA CYS A 526 -5.04 -30.06 3.11
C CYS A 526 -5.85 -29.28 4.16
N TRP A 527 -6.79 -28.45 3.71
CA TRP A 527 -7.62 -27.61 4.59
C TRP A 527 -8.50 -28.37 5.59
N ASN A 528 -8.65 -29.69 5.40
CA ASN A 528 -9.44 -30.58 6.26
C ASN A 528 -8.58 -31.54 7.09
N HIS A 529 -7.25 -31.52 6.95
CA HIS A 529 -6.36 -32.45 7.66
C HIS A 529 -5.89 -31.85 8.99
N ASP A 530 -6.57 -32.19 10.07
CA ASP A 530 -6.23 -31.75 11.43
C ASP A 530 -5.29 -32.74 12.15
N PRO A 531 -4.36 -32.27 12.99
CA PRO A 531 -4.23 -30.88 13.46
C PRO A 531 -3.46 -29.93 12.52
N ALA A 532 -2.86 -30.43 11.42
CA ALA A 532 -1.96 -29.65 10.58
C ALA A 532 -2.61 -28.37 9.99
N ALA A 533 -3.86 -28.43 9.56
CA ALA A 533 -4.60 -27.26 9.07
C ALA A 533 -4.83 -26.22 10.17
N ALA A 534 -5.25 -26.66 11.38
CA ALA A 534 -5.41 -25.77 12.53
C ALA A 534 -4.08 -25.11 12.95
N GLU A 535 -2.98 -25.86 12.99
CA GLU A 535 -1.66 -25.33 13.31
C GLU A 535 -1.17 -24.30 12.28
N TYR A 536 -1.44 -24.55 10.99
CA TYR A 536 -1.13 -23.62 9.91
C TYR A 536 -1.85 -22.27 10.08
N VAL A 537 -3.16 -22.31 10.34
CA VAL A 537 -3.98 -21.11 10.59
C VAL A 537 -3.51 -20.39 11.85
N ALA A 538 -3.34 -21.10 12.97
CA ALA A 538 -2.93 -20.54 14.25
C ALA A 538 -1.57 -19.82 14.14
N LYS A 539 -0.61 -20.40 13.40
CA LYS A 539 0.69 -19.78 13.15
C LYS A 539 0.58 -18.45 12.40
N ILE A 540 -0.27 -18.35 11.39
CA ILE A 540 -0.47 -17.12 10.63
C ILE A 540 -1.09 -16.03 11.50
N VAL A 541 -2.13 -16.39 12.27
CA VAL A 541 -2.80 -15.47 13.20
C VAL A 541 -1.83 -14.96 14.26
N GLU A 542 -1.06 -15.86 14.89
CA GLU A 542 -0.08 -15.49 15.92
C GLU A 542 0.98 -14.52 15.40
N ASN A 543 1.41 -14.66 14.14
CA ASN A 543 2.38 -13.74 13.54
C ASN A 543 1.85 -12.29 13.47
N GLN A 544 0.54 -12.07 13.55
CA GLN A 544 -0.06 -10.74 13.54
C GLN A 544 -0.27 -10.15 14.95
N ARG A 545 0.12 -10.86 16.02
CA ARG A 545 -0.16 -10.46 17.42
C ARG A 545 0.31 -9.05 17.75
N GLN A 546 1.46 -8.60 17.23
CA GLN A 546 1.98 -7.27 17.54
C GLN A 546 1.24 -6.16 16.77
N LEU A 547 0.63 -6.48 15.63
CA LEU A 547 -0.02 -5.50 14.76
C LEU A 547 -1.31 -4.94 15.37
N ARG A 548 -2.03 -5.71 16.20
CA ARG A 548 -3.22 -5.20 16.90
C ARG A 548 -2.91 -4.02 17.83
N GLU A 549 -1.69 -3.94 18.36
CA GLU A 549 -1.24 -2.84 19.24
C GLU A 549 -1.27 -1.47 18.52
N HIS A 550 -1.25 -1.48 17.19
CA HIS A 550 -1.31 -0.28 16.34
C HIS A 550 -2.75 0.14 15.97
N GLY A 551 -3.68 -0.81 16.00
CA GLY A 551 -5.02 -0.67 15.46
C GLY A 551 -5.12 -1.16 14.01
N VAL A 552 -5.87 -2.25 13.83
CA VAL A 552 -6.09 -2.91 12.54
C VAL A 552 -7.45 -2.51 11.99
N PHE A 553 -7.50 -2.07 10.73
CA PHE A 553 -8.76 -1.79 10.04
C PHE A 553 -9.49 -3.08 9.69
N VAL A 554 -8.83 -3.95 8.91
CA VAL A 554 -9.25 -5.32 8.58
C VAL A 554 -8.01 -6.22 8.49
N TYR A 555 -8.14 -7.51 8.77
CA TYR A 555 -7.14 -8.55 8.55
C TYR A 555 -7.35 -9.17 7.18
N SER A 556 -6.40 -8.93 6.26
CA SER A 556 -6.44 -9.46 4.90
C SER A 556 -5.91 -10.90 4.87
N LEU A 557 -6.66 -11.77 4.19
CA LEU A 557 -6.32 -13.15 3.83
C LEU A 557 -5.73 -13.25 2.41
N GLY A 558 -5.51 -12.10 1.78
CA GLY A 558 -4.77 -11.96 0.54
C GLY A 558 -5.59 -11.36 -0.60
N ASP A 559 -4.83 -10.93 -1.60
CA ASP A 559 -5.27 -10.40 -2.87
C ASP A 559 -5.06 -11.46 -3.96
N GLU A 560 -5.94 -11.49 -4.96
CA GLU A 560 -5.91 -12.46 -6.07
C GLU A 560 -5.76 -13.92 -5.62
N GLY A 561 -6.49 -14.29 -4.57
CA GLY A 561 -6.58 -15.67 -4.09
C GLY A 561 -7.48 -16.54 -4.97
N THR A 562 -7.88 -17.68 -4.42
CA THR A 562 -8.94 -18.52 -5.01
C THR A 562 -10.28 -18.30 -4.31
N THR A 563 -11.39 -18.50 -5.03
CA THR A 563 -12.76 -18.56 -4.48
C THR A 563 -13.33 -19.97 -4.38
N LEU A 564 -12.54 -20.97 -4.76
CA LEU A 564 -12.89 -22.38 -4.64
C LEU A 564 -11.64 -23.25 -4.44
N GLY A 565 -11.75 -24.31 -3.66
CA GLY A 565 -10.63 -25.22 -3.49
C GLY A 565 -11.00 -26.50 -2.77
N CYS A 566 -10.50 -27.61 -3.30
CA CYS A 566 -10.60 -28.93 -2.71
C CYS A 566 -9.45 -29.80 -3.25
N CYS A 567 -9.19 -30.93 -2.61
CA CYS A 567 -8.13 -31.86 -3.03
C CYS A 567 -8.57 -33.32 -2.85
N VAL A 568 -7.65 -34.25 -3.13
CA VAL A 568 -7.92 -35.70 -3.03
C VAL A 568 -7.42 -36.34 -1.73
N HIS A 569 -6.92 -35.55 -0.78
CA HIS A 569 -6.55 -36.05 0.54
C HIS A 569 -7.77 -36.75 1.20
N PRO A 570 -7.58 -37.90 1.89
CA PRO A 570 -8.69 -38.65 2.49
C PRO A 570 -9.65 -37.79 3.34
N ASP A 571 -9.13 -36.90 4.18
CA ASP A 571 -9.96 -36.00 5.00
C ASP A 571 -10.75 -34.97 4.18
N CYS A 572 -10.23 -34.55 3.02
CA CYS A 572 -10.95 -33.67 2.12
C CYS A 572 -12.11 -34.41 1.42
N LEU A 573 -11.90 -35.68 1.05
CA LEU A 573 -12.96 -36.53 0.52
C LEU A 573 -14.00 -36.86 1.59
N ALA A 574 -13.58 -37.08 2.84
CA ALA A 574 -14.50 -37.23 3.97
C ALA A 574 -15.35 -35.97 4.20
N ALA A 575 -14.74 -34.78 4.09
CA ALA A 575 -15.47 -33.51 4.14
C ALA A 575 -16.48 -33.37 2.97
N TYR A 576 -16.09 -33.81 1.77
CA TYR A 576 -16.99 -33.84 0.61
C TYR A 576 -18.20 -34.74 0.83
N ARG A 577 -18.00 -35.95 1.38
CA ARG A 577 -19.10 -36.88 1.71
C ARG A 577 -20.07 -36.29 2.73
N ARG A 578 -19.56 -35.63 3.77
CA ARG A 578 -20.40 -34.93 4.76
C ARG A 578 -21.19 -33.79 4.14
N TYR A 579 -20.58 -33.04 3.22
CA TYR A 579 -21.27 -32.01 2.46
C TYR A 579 -22.40 -32.61 1.60
N LEU A 580 -22.14 -33.67 0.84
CA LEU A 580 -23.17 -34.34 0.03
C LEU A 580 -24.31 -34.88 0.91
N GLN A 581 -23.98 -35.45 2.07
CA GLN A 581 -24.99 -35.90 3.03
C GLN A 581 -25.85 -34.73 3.53
N SER A 582 -25.31 -33.53 3.73
CA SER A 582 -26.12 -32.38 4.12
C SER A 582 -27.01 -31.86 2.99
N GLN A 583 -26.59 -31.99 1.73
CA GLN A 583 -27.38 -31.57 0.57
C GLN A 583 -28.54 -32.54 0.28
N TYR A 584 -28.26 -33.85 0.25
CA TYR A 584 -29.24 -34.86 -0.17
C TYR A 584 -30.00 -35.51 0.98
N ARG A 585 -29.46 -35.45 2.21
CA ARG A 585 -29.92 -36.15 3.43
C ARG A 585 -29.84 -37.67 3.35
N GLU A 586 -30.43 -38.26 2.32
CA GLU A 586 -30.51 -39.70 2.06
C GLU A 586 -29.70 -40.09 0.82
N ILE A 587 -28.98 -41.21 0.87
CA ILE A 587 -28.14 -41.68 -0.26
C ILE A 587 -28.96 -42.00 -1.51
N ALA A 588 -30.22 -42.42 -1.33
CA ALA A 588 -31.14 -42.69 -2.43
C ALA A 588 -31.43 -41.43 -3.27
N ALA A 589 -31.50 -40.26 -2.65
CA ALA A 589 -31.72 -39.00 -3.35
C ALA A 589 -30.49 -38.60 -4.19
N LEU A 590 -29.28 -38.79 -3.65
CA LEU A 590 -28.04 -38.60 -4.41
C LEU A 590 -27.96 -39.56 -5.60
N ASN A 591 -28.24 -40.85 -5.36
CA ASN A 591 -28.23 -41.86 -6.42
C ASN A 591 -29.21 -41.53 -7.56
N ALA A 592 -30.41 -41.04 -7.22
CA ALA A 592 -31.39 -40.59 -8.21
C ALA A 592 -30.96 -39.32 -8.96
N SER A 593 -30.18 -38.44 -8.32
CA SER A 593 -29.64 -37.22 -8.93
C SER A 593 -28.48 -37.54 -9.89
N TRP A 594 -27.55 -38.40 -9.46
CA TRP A 594 -26.32 -38.72 -10.19
C TRP A 594 -26.46 -39.91 -11.15
N GLY A 595 -27.54 -40.68 -11.07
CA GLY A 595 -27.65 -41.96 -11.78
C GLY A 595 -26.67 -43.00 -11.26
N SER A 596 -26.36 -42.98 -9.96
CA SER A 596 -25.42 -43.90 -9.29
C SER A 596 -26.14 -44.94 -8.42
N SER A 597 -25.38 -45.84 -7.79
CA SER A 597 -25.90 -46.93 -6.97
C SER A 597 -25.08 -47.18 -5.69
N TYR A 598 -24.65 -46.12 -5.01
CA TYR A 598 -23.90 -46.21 -3.75
C TYR A 598 -24.80 -46.72 -2.61
N ALA A 599 -24.28 -47.60 -1.75
CA ALA A 599 -25.02 -48.11 -0.59
C ALA A 599 -25.04 -47.12 0.59
N SER A 600 -24.03 -46.25 0.68
CA SER A 600 -23.93 -45.19 1.69
C SER A 600 -23.08 -44.02 1.18
N PHE A 601 -23.08 -42.89 1.90
CA PHE A 601 -22.21 -41.75 1.56
C PHE A 601 -20.71 -42.08 1.72
N ASP A 602 -20.34 -43.06 2.53
CA ASP A 602 -18.94 -43.47 2.73
C ASP A 602 -18.31 -44.10 1.49
N GLU A 603 -19.12 -44.69 0.61
CA GLU A 603 -18.67 -45.26 -0.67
C GLU A 603 -18.45 -44.21 -1.75
N VAL A 604 -18.96 -42.99 -1.58
CA VAL A 604 -18.84 -41.94 -2.59
C VAL A 604 -17.38 -41.52 -2.73
N THR A 605 -16.85 -41.56 -3.94
CA THR A 605 -15.48 -41.12 -4.28
C THR A 605 -15.49 -40.40 -5.62
N LEU A 606 -14.39 -39.75 -6.00
CA LEU A 606 -14.24 -39.19 -7.33
C LEU A 606 -14.15 -40.30 -8.39
N LEU A 607 -14.64 -40.06 -9.63
CA LEU A 607 -14.50 -41.04 -10.71
C LEU A 607 -13.05 -41.21 -11.14
N ASP A 608 -12.30 -40.11 -11.16
CA ASP A 608 -10.87 -40.08 -11.38
C ASP A 608 -10.24 -39.10 -10.39
N LEU A 609 -9.31 -39.56 -9.55
CA LEU A 609 -8.61 -38.70 -8.59
C LEU A 609 -7.74 -37.63 -9.28
N LYS A 610 -7.37 -37.84 -10.55
CA LYS A 610 -6.66 -36.82 -11.34
C LYS A 610 -7.58 -35.70 -11.82
N ASP A 611 -8.88 -35.94 -11.89
CA ASP A 611 -9.91 -34.94 -12.18
C ASP A 611 -10.56 -34.46 -10.87
N ASN A 612 -9.79 -33.69 -10.09
CA ASN A 612 -10.21 -33.22 -8.77
C ASN A 612 -11.53 -32.41 -8.78
N MET A 613 -11.95 -31.87 -9.92
CA MET A 613 -13.16 -31.06 -10.07
C MET A 613 -14.30 -31.79 -10.81
N GLU A 614 -14.16 -33.08 -11.10
CA GLU A 614 -15.16 -33.89 -11.84
C GLU A 614 -15.54 -33.28 -13.20
N SER A 615 -14.61 -32.56 -13.82
CA SER A 615 -14.78 -31.81 -15.07
C SER A 615 -15.24 -32.73 -16.22
N ALA A 616 -14.78 -33.97 -16.25
CA ALA A 616 -15.13 -34.97 -17.25
C ALA A 616 -16.60 -35.42 -17.17
N THR A 617 -17.30 -35.11 -16.07
CA THR A 617 -18.72 -35.45 -15.88
C THR A 617 -19.67 -34.33 -16.25
N ARG A 618 -19.16 -33.12 -16.55
CA ARG A 618 -19.98 -31.92 -16.80
C ARG A 618 -21.12 -32.16 -17.81
N ASP A 619 -20.84 -32.86 -18.90
CA ASP A 619 -21.83 -33.08 -19.97
C ASP A 619 -22.58 -34.43 -19.84
N LYS A 620 -22.13 -35.33 -18.96
CA LYS A 620 -22.71 -36.68 -18.80
C LYS A 620 -23.59 -36.80 -17.57
N THR A 621 -23.14 -36.21 -16.47
CA THR A 621 -23.81 -36.18 -15.18
C THR A 621 -23.60 -34.79 -14.57
N PRO A 622 -24.25 -33.74 -15.13
CA PRO A 622 -24.01 -32.36 -14.71
C PRO A 622 -24.20 -32.13 -13.20
N ALA A 623 -25.11 -32.88 -12.57
CA ALA A 623 -25.34 -32.81 -11.13
C ALA A 623 -24.12 -33.20 -10.29
N ARG A 624 -23.42 -34.25 -10.70
CA ARG A 624 -22.19 -34.70 -10.04
C ARG A 624 -21.07 -33.67 -10.17
N TRP A 625 -20.92 -33.11 -11.37
CA TRP A 625 -19.97 -32.03 -11.62
C TRP A 625 -20.29 -30.81 -10.76
N TYR A 626 -21.53 -30.34 -10.79
CA TYR A 626 -21.96 -29.15 -10.04
C TYR A 626 -21.76 -29.33 -8.53
N ASP A 627 -22.13 -30.48 -7.96
CA ASP A 627 -21.95 -30.75 -6.53
C ASP A 627 -20.48 -30.66 -6.11
N ARG A 628 -19.55 -31.04 -6.99
CA ARG A 628 -18.11 -30.87 -6.75
C ARG A 628 -17.69 -29.39 -6.80
N GLN A 629 -18.25 -28.61 -7.72
CA GLN A 629 -18.02 -27.17 -7.83
C GLN A 629 -18.56 -26.38 -6.63
N ALA A 630 -19.76 -26.73 -6.17
CA ALA A 630 -20.40 -26.16 -4.99
C ALA A 630 -19.62 -26.54 -3.72
N PHE A 631 -19.21 -27.80 -3.59
CA PHE A 631 -18.35 -28.23 -2.48
C PHE A 631 -17.03 -27.46 -2.44
N ALA A 632 -16.37 -27.22 -3.56
CA ALA A 632 -15.09 -26.53 -3.56
C ALA A 632 -15.19 -25.08 -3.04
N ARG A 633 -16.29 -24.37 -3.36
CA ARG A 633 -16.59 -23.04 -2.83
C ARG A 633 -16.92 -23.09 -1.35
N TYR A 634 -17.79 -24.02 -0.95
CA TYR A 634 -18.11 -24.28 0.46
C TYR A 634 -16.86 -24.58 1.29
N ASN A 635 -15.99 -25.46 0.78
CA ASN A 635 -14.80 -25.94 1.47
C ASN A 635 -13.77 -24.83 1.71
N LEU A 636 -13.58 -23.92 0.74
CA LEU A 636 -12.79 -22.71 0.96
C LEU A 636 -13.35 -21.91 2.14
N MET A 637 -14.66 -21.66 2.15
CA MET A 637 -15.25 -20.80 3.18
C MET A 637 -15.23 -21.45 4.56
N GLN A 638 -15.31 -22.78 4.66
CA GLN A 638 -15.04 -23.48 5.92
C GLN A 638 -13.60 -23.28 6.40
N PHE A 639 -12.62 -23.28 5.49
CA PHE A 639 -11.23 -22.98 5.85
C PHE A 639 -11.04 -21.52 6.28
N VAL A 640 -11.63 -20.57 5.55
CA VAL A 640 -11.63 -19.13 5.87
C VAL A 640 -12.25 -18.86 7.24
N SER A 641 -13.33 -19.56 7.61
CA SER A 641 -13.97 -19.39 8.92
C SER A 641 -13.02 -19.63 10.10
N ARG A 642 -12.00 -20.49 9.91
CA ARG A 642 -10.95 -20.73 10.92
C ARG A 642 -10.10 -19.47 11.15
N PHE A 643 -9.80 -18.70 10.12
CA PHE A 643 -9.10 -17.42 10.25
C PHE A 643 -9.99 -16.34 10.89
N VAL A 644 -11.26 -16.26 10.48
CA VAL A 644 -12.22 -15.31 11.09
C VAL A 644 -12.29 -15.53 12.60
N LYS A 645 -12.42 -16.79 13.03
CA LYS A 645 -12.40 -17.17 14.45
C LYS A 645 -11.06 -16.85 15.11
N GLY A 646 -9.94 -17.26 14.52
CA GLY A 646 -8.61 -17.04 15.11
C GLY A 646 -8.28 -15.55 15.31
N TYR A 647 -8.64 -14.70 14.35
CA TYR A 647 -8.44 -13.25 14.50
C TYR A 647 -9.40 -12.61 15.50
N ALA A 648 -10.66 -13.07 15.60
CA ALA A 648 -11.59 -12.60 16.63
C ALA A 648 -11.11 -12.94 18.05
N GLU A 649 -10.43 -14.09 18.23
CA GLU A 649 -9.80 -14.47 19.50
C GLU A 649 -8.54 -13.62 19.79
N LEU A 650 -7.79 -13.22 18.76
CA LEU A 650 -6.60 -12.37 18.88
C LEU A 650 -6.94 -10.89 19.15
N ASP A 651 -7.91 -10.35 18.42
CA ASP A 651 -8.44 -8.99 18.51
C ASP A 651 -9.98 -9.03 18.46
N PRO A 652 -10.69 -8.77 19.57
CA PRO A 652 -12.16 -8.81 19.60
C PRO A 652 -12.88 -7.85 18.64
N LYS A 653 -12.17 -6.89 18.05
CA LYS A 653 -12.67 -5.95 17.03
C LYS A 653 -12.19 -6.31 15.61
N ALA A 654 -11.64 -7.51 15.41
CA ALA A 654 -11.16 -7.96 14.12
C ALA A 654 -12.29 -8.05 13.09
N LEU A 655 -12.02 -7.49 11.91
CA LEU A 655 -12.73 -7.78 10.68
C LEU A 655 -11.78 -8.53 9.77
N THR A 656 -12.23 -9.60 9.12
CA THR A 656 -11.37 -10.58 8.45
C THR A 656 -12.02 -11.01 7.14
N GLY A 657 -11.19 -11.10 6.10
CA GLY A 657 -11.55 -11.68 4.81
C GLY A 657 -10.50 -11.32 3.77
N PHE A 658 -10.88 -11.22 2.50
CA PHE A 658 -9.93 -11.05 1.40
C PHE A 658 -10.42 -10.04 0.36
N GLU A 659 -9.47 -9.58 -0.44
CA GLU A 659 -9.61 -8.51 -1.41
C GLU A 659 -9.15 -8.96 -2.81
N GLY A 660 -9.50 -8.19 -3.85
CA GLY A 660 -9.19 -8.44 -5.27
C GLY A 660 -9.36 -9.90 -5.70
N THR A 661 -10.35 -10.58 -5.11
CA THR A 661 -10.57 -12.02 -5.32
C THR A 661 -12.06 -12.27 -5.46
N GLY A 662 -12.40 -13.01 -6.52
CA GLY A 662 -13.77 -13.40 -6.84
C GLY A 662 -14.47 -12.48 -7.85
N GLY A 663 -15.66 -12.90 -8.24
CA GLY A 663 -16.47 -12.30 -9.29
C GLY A 663 -17.77 -13.08 -9.53
N PHE A 664 -18.30 -12.98 -10.74
CA PHE A 664 -19.55 -13.67 -11.09
C PHE A 664 -19.37 -15.20 -11.09
N GLY A 665 -20.31 -15.92 -10.48
CA GLY A 665 -20.24 -17.38 -10.34
C GLY A 665 -19.63 -17.87 -9.02
N ASP A 666 -19.33 -16.96 -8.09
CA ASP A 666 -18.93 -17.30 -6.72
C ASP A 666 -20.13 -17.42 -5.77
N ASP A 667 -19.89 -18.07 -4.63
CA ASP A 667 -20.90 -18.30 -3.61
C ASP A 667 -21.02 -17.07 -2.68
N PHE A 668 -21.78 -16.06 -3.13
CA PHE A 668 -21.99 -14.83 -2.36
C PHE A 668 -22.70 -15.06 -1.02
N ASP A 669 -23.49 -16.13 -0.88
CA ASP A 669 -24.10 -16.50 0.40
C ASP A 669 -23.02 -16.89 1.42
N ALA A 670 -22.10 -17.77 1.03
CA ALA A 670 -21.00 -18.18 1.90
C ALA A 670 -19.96 -17.05 2.11
N LEU A 671 -19.58 -16.34 1.04
CA LEU A 671 -18.62 -15.24 1.09
C LEU A 671 -19.09 -14.13 2.04
N CYS A 672 -20.31 -13.63 1.83
CA CYS A 672 -20.85 -12.52 2.62
C CYS A 672 -21.33 -12.96 4.01
N GLY A 673 -21.66 -14.26 4.19
CA GLY A 673 -22.08 -14.82 5.47
C GLY A 673 -20.94 -15.13 6.44
N ILE A 674 -19.74 -15.46 5.94
CA ILE A 674 -18.59 -15.83 6.78
C ILE A 674 -17.57 -14.69 6.91
N ASN A 675 -17.26 -13.99 5.82
CA ASN A 675 -16.32 -12.88 5.90
C ASN A 675 -16.94 -11.70 6.66
N THR A 676 -16.11 -11.00 7.43
CA THR A 676 -16.47 -9.71 8.03
C THR A 676 -15.84 -8.53 7.28
N PHE A 677 -15.07 -8.83 6.25
CA PHE A 677 -14.51 -7.93 5.24
C PHE A 677 -14.47 -8.65 3.88
N TYR A 678 -14.94 -8.04 2.80
CA TYR A 678 -14.79 -8.61 1.45
C TYR A 678 -14.72 -7.51 0.40
N GLY A 679 -13.77 -7.62 -0.53
CA GLY A 679 -13.65 -6.68 -1.63
C GLY A 679 -13.26 -7.39 -2.93
N PRO A 680 -14.19 -7.69 -3.85
CA PRO A 680 -13.83 -8.25 -5.16
C PRO A 680 -13.03 -7.25 -6.01
N TYR A 681 -12.69 -7.61 -7.24
CA TYR A 681 -12.33 -6.58 -8.24
C TYR A 681 -13.60 -5.87 -8.73
N PRO A 682 -13.51 -4.58 -9.10
CA PRO A 682 -14.64 -3.83 -9.65
C PRO A 682 -15.33 -4.58 -10.79
N SER A 683 -16.59 -4.95 -10.58
CA SER A 683 -17.37 -5.75 -11.51
C SER A 683 -18.85 -5.74 -11.11
N ILE A 684 -19.68 -6.53 -11.77
CA ILE A 684 -21.05 -6.77 -11.30
C ILE A 684 -21.13 -7.35 -9.88
N GLY A 685 -20.02 -7.93 -9.38
CA GLY A 685 -19.87 -8.34 -7.98
C GLY A 685 -20.18 -7.23 -6.97
N ASP A 686 -20.06 -5.96 -7.35
CA ASP A 686 -20.33 -4.84 -6.46
C ASP A 686 -21.80 -4.68 -6.12
N ASP A 687 -22.69 -4.94 -7.08
CA ASP A 687 -24.12 -4.94 -6.83
C ASP A 687 -24.55 -6.16 -6.01
N LEU A 688 -23.90 -7.31 -6.22
CA LEU A 688 -24.10 -8.50 -5.39
C LEU A 688 -23.67 -8.23 -3.94
N VAL A 689 -22.43 -7.78 -3.72
CA VAL A 689 -21.91 -7.43 -2.40
C VAL A 689 -22.75 -6.34 -1.72
N ARG A 690 -23.15 -5.29 -2.45
CA ARG A 690 -24.05 -4.24 -1.92
C ARG A 690 -25.38 -4.82 -1.43
N SER A 691 -25.90 -5.85 -2.11
CA SER A 691 -27.22 -6.43 -1.83
C SER A 691 -27.20 -7.53 -0.76
N THR A 692 -26.09 -8.26 -0.62
CA THR A 692 -26.00 -9.48 0.20
C THR A 692 -25.18 -9.32 1.46
N MET A 693 -24.17 -8.44 1.47
CA MET A 693 -23.30 -8.25 2.62
C MET A 693 -23.91 -7.28 3.62
N ALA A 694 -23.94 -7.69 4.89
CA ALA A 694 -24.51 -6.90 5.96
C ALA A 694 -23.79 -5.54 6.10
N ARG A 695 -24.57 -4.47 6.31
CA ARG A 695 -24.08 -3.09 6.22
C ARG A 695 -22.99 -2.75 7.24
N GLU A 696 -22.97 -3.42 8.39
CA GLU A 696 -21.95 -3.20 9.43
C GLU A 696 -20.58 -3.82 9.09
N LYS A 697 -20.47 -4.59 8.01
CA LYS A 697 -19.21 -5.17 7.52
C LYS A 697 -18.52 -4.21 6.56
N VAL A 698 -17.22 -4.44 6.34
CA VAL A 698 -16.43 -3.62 5.42
C VAL A 698 -16.49 -4.20 4.01
N ARG A 699 -16.85 -3.37 3.05
CA ARG A 699 -16.78 -3.65 1.61
C ARG A 699 -15.80 -2.72 0.94
N SER A 700 -15.09 -3.20 -0.08
CA SER A 700 -14.08 -2.40 -0.76
C SER A 700 -13.84 -2.84 -2.20
N ASN A 701 -13.04 -2.06 -2.91
CA ASN A 701 -12.52 -2.41 -4.23
C ASN A 701 -11.15 -1.79 -4.47
N TRP A 702 -10.38 -2.39 -5.38
CA TRP A 702 -9.13 -1.85 -5.90
C TRP A 702 -9.32 -0.85 -7.03
N MET A 703 -8.49 0.19 -7.06
CA MET A 703 -8.30 1.14 -8.17
C MET A 703 -6.81 1.53 -8.31
N GLY A 704 -6.51 2.45 -9.23
CA GLY A 704 -5.15 2.95 -9.50
C GLY A 704 -4.58 2.51 -10.85
N TYR A 705 -5.41 1.88 -11.70
CA TYR A 705 -5.00 1.25 -12.95
C TYR A 705 -5.10 2.16 -14.19
N SER A 706 -5.31 3.46 -14.01
CA SER A 706 -5.40 4.45 -15.10
C SER A 706 -4.47 5.63 -14.86
N LYS A 707 -4.06 6.28 -15.95
CA LYS A 707 -3.19 7.48 -15.96
C LYS A 707 -3.96 8.77 -16.25
N THR A 708 -5.29 8.74 -16.26
CA THR A 708 -6.16 9.89 -16.57
C THR A 708 -7.12 10.17 -15.40
N GLY A 709 -7.34 11.45 -15.10
CA GLY A 709 -8.18 11.88 -13.98
C GLY A 709 -9.64 11.42 -14.10
N ASP A 710 -10.24 11.53 -15.29
CA ASP A 710 -11.63 11.15 -15.54
C ASP A 710 -11.89 9.67 -15.24
N ALA A 711 -11.09 8.77 -15.81
CA ALA A 711 -11.26 7.33 -15.59
C ALA A 711 -11.02 6.92 -14.12
N LEU A 712 -10.11 7.61 -13.41
CA LEU A 712 -9.90 7.40 -11.98
C LEU A 712 -11.11 7.88 -11.18
N SER A 713 -11.69 9.03 -11.55
CA SER A 713 -12.86 9.62 -10.91
C SER A 713 -14.11 8.75 -11.10
N ASP A 714 -14.33 8.23 -12.32
CA ASP A 714 -15.41 7.30 -12.62
C ASP A 714 -15.31 6.04 -11.77
N ALA A 715 -14.12 5.46 -11.67
CA ALA A 715 -13.88 4.29 -10.83
C ALA A 715 -14.16 4.57 -9.35
N ALA A 716 -13.73 5.73 -8.84
CA ALA A 716 -13.94 6.11 -7.45
C ALA A 716 -15.42 6.38 -7.14
N TRP A 717 -16.11 7.17 -7.97
CA TRP A 717 -17.54 7.45 -7.80
C TRP A 717 -18.39 6.20 -7.92
N ARG A 718 -18.05 5.28 -8.82
CA ARG A 718 -18.69 3.98 -8.90
C ARG A 718 -18.64 3.25 -7.55
N MET A 719 -17.49 3.20 -6.89
CA MET A 719 -17.36 2.56 -5.56
C MET A 719 -18.21 3.26 -4.50
N VAL A 720 -18.18 4.60 -4.45
CA VAL A 720 -18.98 5.40 -3.51
C VAL A 720 -20.47 5.15 -3.72
N MET A 721 -20.95 5.21 -4.97
CA MET A 721 -22.36 5.03 -5.32
C MET A 721 -22.85 3.59 -5.14
N LYS A 722 -21.95 2.60 -5.26
CA LYS A 722 -22.24 1.19 -4.93
C LYS A 722 -22.12 0.91 -3.43
N GLY A 723 -21.93 1.94 -2.61
CA GLY A 723 -21.96 1.83 -1.15
C GLY A 723 -20.77 1.09 -0.55
N MET A 724 -19.61 1.09 -1.23
CA MET A 724 -18.38 0.54 -0.67
C MET A 724 -17.91 1.38 0.52
N ASP A 725 -17.38 0.72 1.54
CA ASP A 725 -16.90 1.34 2.78
C ASP A 725 -15.48 1.90 2.64
N SER A 726 -14.76 1.47 1.61
CA SER A 726 -13.42 1.97 1.33
C SER A 726 -12.99 1.80 -0.12
N ILE A 727 -12.10 2.71 -0.53
CA ILE A 727 -11.44 2.72 -1.84
C ILE A 727 -9.98 2.34 -1.63
N TRP A 728 -9.52 1.28 -2.29
CA TRP A 728 -8.16 0.76 -2.11
C TRP A 728 -7.32 1.10 -3.34
N TRP A 729 -6.16 1.73 -3.15
CA TRP A 729 -5.30 2.20 -4.23
C TRP A 729 -4.06 1.33 -4.36
N TRP A 730 -3.89 0.73 -5.54
CA TRP A 730 -2.64 0.10 -5.96
C TRP A 730 -1.81 1.12 -6.77
N MET A 731 -0.72 1.68 -6.28
CA MET A 731 -0.02 1.57 -4.99
C MET A 731 0.61 2.95 -4.68
N TRP A 732 1.35 3.14 -3.57
CA TRP A 732 1.86 4.49 -3.24
C TRP A 732 2.95 4.98 -4.21
N ASP A 733 3.80 4.07 -4.68
CA ASP A 733 4.94 4.32 -5.59
C ASP A 733 4.72 3.63 -6.94
N GLY A 734 5.48 3.99 -7.97
CA GLY A 734 5.43 3.36 -9.28
C GLY A 734 5.57 4.36 -10.43
N ILE A 735 6.32 3.97 -11.46
CA ILE A 735 6.48 4.70 -12.72
C ILE A 735 6.40 3.75 -13.93
N GLY A 736 6.14 4.25 -15.14
CA GLY A 736 5.96 3.42 -16.34
C GLY A 736 4.50 3.02 -16.59
N SER A 737 4.23 1.76 -16.91
CA SER A 737 2.87 1.27 -17.16
C SER A 737 1.95 1.40 -15.94
N TRP A 738 2.50 1.30 -14.73
CA TRP A 738 1.80 1.47 -13.46
C TRP A 738 2.37 2.67 -12.70
N ARG A 739 1.54 3.69 -12.47
CA ARG A 739 1.93 4.90 -11.72
C ARG A 739 1.37 4.82 -10.30
N GLY A 740 2.22 5.10 -9.31
CA GLY A 740 1.79 5.22 -7.92
C GLY A 740 0.89 6.44 -7.70
N LEU A 741 0.29 6.56 -6.51
CA LEU A 741 -0.50 7.74 -6.16
C LEU A 741 0.35 9.02 -6.25
N VAL A 742 1.60 8.94 -5.78
CA VAL A 742 2.57 10.03 -5.81
C VAL A 742 3.69 9.73 -6.81
N ARG A 743 4.32 10.79 -7.31
CA ARG A 743 5.54 10.74 -8.11
C ARG A 743 6.73 10.32 -7.25
N PRO A 744 7.87 9.94 -7.86
CA PRO A 744 9.11 9.73 -7.12
C PRO A 744 9.66 10.98 -6.41
N THR A 745 9.16 12.18 -6.76
CA THR A 745 9.42 13.45 -6.04
C THR A 745 8.46 13.71 -4.87
N LEU A 746 7.51 12.80 -4.64
CA LEU A 746 6.44 12.82 -3.65
C LEU A 746 5.30 13.84 -3.91
N ASP A 747 5.33 14.57 -5.02
CA ASP A 747 4.17 15.35 -5.51
C ASP A 747 3.13 14.41 -6.15
N PHE A 748 1.87 14.85 -6.31
CA PHE A 748 0.88 14.10 -7.07
C PHE A 748 1.15 14.13 -8.59
N TRP A 749 0.70 13.09 -9.29
CA TRP A 749 0.54 13.14 -10.74
C TRP A 749 -0.61 14.07 -11.10
N PRO A 750 -0.68 14.65 -12.31
CA PRO A 750 -1.81 15.51 -12.67
C PRO A 750 -3.14 14.76 -12.54
N ALA A 751 -3.17 13.51 -13.00
CA ALA A 751 -4.35 12.65 -12.87
C ALA A 751 -4.74 12.33 -11.41
N THR A 752 -3.77 12.17 -10.50
CA THR A 752 -4.09 11.91 -9.09
C THR A 752 -4.40 13.20 -8.32
N GLU A 753 -3.86 14.35 -8.74
CA GLU A 753 -4.28 15.67 -8.26
C GLU A 753 -5.75 15.96 -8.63
N ASP A 754 -6.14 15.67 -9.89
CA ASP A 754 -7.53 15.82 -10.35
C ASP A 754 -8.48 14.93 -9.54
N LEU A 755 -8.13 13.65 -9.35
CA LEU A 755 -8.88 12.73 -8.48
C LEU A 755 -8.96 13.26 -7.04
N ASN A 756 -7.86 13.79 -6.49
CA ASN A 756 -7.86 14.33 -5.14
C ASN A 756 -8.78 15.55 -5.03
N ALA A 757 -8.86 16.39 -6.06
CA ALA A 757 -9.82 17.49 -6.08
C ALA A 757 -11.27 16.95 -6.10
N GLU A 758 -11.54 15.98 -6.97
CA GLU A 758 -12.86 15.37 -7.16
C GLU A 758 -13.36 14.63 -5.90
N MET A 759 -12.47 13.89 -5.22
CA MET A 759 -12.81 13.11 -4.03
C MET A 759 -12.84 13.93 -2.73
N LYS A 760 -12.63 15.26 -2.80
CA LYS A 760 -12.66 16.13 -1.61
C LYS A 760 -13.98 16.02 -0.81
N PRO A 761 -15.18 16.06 -1.41
CA PRO A 761 -16.43 15.94 -0.65
C PRO A 761 -16.54 14.60 0.08
N VAL A 762 -16.12 13.51 -0.57
CA VAL A 762 -16.13 12.15 0.01
C VAL A 762 -15.25 12.11 1.27
N ARG A 763 -14.05 12.69 1.18
CA ARG A 763 -13.08 12.77 2.30
C ARG A 763 -13.51 13.69 3.43
N GLU A 764 -14.27 14.74 3.13
CA GLU A 764 -14.71 15.75 4.10
C GLU A 764 -16.12 15.49 4.66
N GLY A 765 -16.63 14.26 4.51
CA GLY A 765 -17.80 13.77 5.25
C GLY A 765 -18.91 13.16 4.39
N LEU A 766 -18.93 13.38 3.06
CA LEU A 766 -19.93 12.74 2.20
C LEU A 766 -19.79 11.21 2.22
N GLY A 767 -18.56 10.69 2.23
CA GLY A 767 -18.33 9.25 2.32
C GLY A 767 -18.96 8.67 3.58
N ASP A 768 -18.69 9.29 4.74
CA ASP A 768 -19.25 8.91 6.03
C ASP A 768 -20.79 8.99 6.04
N LEU A 769 -21.36 10.02 5.40
CA LEU A 769 -22.81 10.16 5.26
C LEU A 769 -23.41 9.04 4.40
N VAL A 770 -22.85 8.79 3.22
CA VAL A 770 -23.32 7.75 2.29
C VAL A 770 -23.25 6.38 2.95
N ILE A 771 -22.17 6.08 3.68
CA ILE A 771 -22.06 4.78 4.30
C ILE A 771 -23.04 4.58 5.48
N ASN A 772 -23.46 5.65 6.14
CA ASN A 772 -24.45 5.59 7.21
C ASN A 772 -25.89 5.82 6.71
N SER A 773 -26.10 5.86 5.39
CA SER A 773 -27.41 6.00 4.76
C SER A 773 -28.01 4.64 4.37
N GLU A 774 -29.34 4.60 4.28
CA GLU A 774 -30.08 3.45 3.74
C GLU A 774 -30.17 3.59 2.21
N VAL A 775 -29.82 2.51 1.50
CA VAL A 775 -29.94 2.44 0.03
C VAL A 775 -31.37 2.11 -0.32
N VAL A 776 -32.02 2.97 -1.13
CA VAL A 776 -33.38 2.75 -1.63
C VAL A 776 -33.33 2.22 -3.05
N HIS A 777 -34.15 1.22 -3.36
CA HIS A 777 -34.28 0.64 -4.70
C HIS A 777 -35.72 0.77 -5.24
N SER A 778 -35.92 0.53 -6.53
CA SER A 778 -37.21 0.73 -7.22
C SER A 778 -38.19 -0.45 -7.05
N GLY A 779 -38.00 -1.28 -6.02
CA GLY A 779 -38.77 -2.52 -5.82
C GLY A 779 -38.51 -3.59 -6.91
N ILE A 780 -37.30 -3.62 -7.47
CA ILE A 780 -36.87 -4.63 -8.46
C ILE A 780 -35.86 -5.57 -7.80
N ALA A 781 -36.15 -6.87 -7.83
CA ALA A 781 -35.22 -7.92 -7.44
C ALA A 781 -34.54 -8.51 -8.68
N VAL A 782 -33.27 -8.89 -8.55
CA VAL A 782 -32.54 -9.71 -9.54
C VAL A 782 -32.13 -11.02 -8.88
N PHE A 783 -32.55 -12.15 -9.44
CA PHE A 783 -32.18 -13.45 -8.89
C PHE A 783 -30.73 -13.82 -9.24
N TYR A 784 -30.01 -14.37 -8.27
CA TYR A 784 -28.67 -14.93 -8.47
C TYR A 784 -28.52 -16.29 -7.77
N SER A 785 -27.99 -17.28 -8.49
CA SER A 785 -27.57 -18.55 -7.90
C SER A 785 -26.29 -19.07 -8.57
N VAL A 786 -25.44 -19.75 -7.80
CA VAL A 786 -24.22 -20.40 -8.33
C VAL A 786 -24.60 -21.44 -9.40
N ALA A 787 -25.69 -22.19 -9.18
CA ALA A 787 -26.21 -23.14 -10.14
C ALA A 787 -26.48 -22.49 -11.50
N SER A 788 -27.25 -21.40 -11.53
CA SER A 788 -27.57 -20.70 -12.78
C SER A 788 -26.35 -20.02 -13.40
N ALA A 789 -25.46 -19.46 -12.58
CA ALA A 789 -24.20 -18.87 -13.07
C ALA A 789 -23.30 -19.88 -13.78
N LEU A 790 -23.35 -21.17 -13.39
CA LEU A 790 -22.57 -22.26 -13.98
C LEU A 790 -23.33 -23.05 -15.05
N ALA A 791 -24.67 -22.98 -15.08
CA ALA A 791 -25.53 -23.77 -15.98
C ALA A 791 -25.22 -23.54 -17.47
N GLY A 792 -24.76 -22.34 -17.84
CA GLY A 792 -24.34 -22.02 -19.22
C GLY A 792 -23.20 -22.89 -19.77
N GLN A 793 -22.51 -23.63 -18.91
CA GLN A 793 -21.40 -24.53 -19.30
C GLN A 793 -21.85 -25.95 -19.63
N ILE A 794 -23.15 -26.25 -19.49
CA ILE A 794 -23.72 -27.59 -19.62
C ILE A 794 -24.54 -27.69 -20.93
N ASP A 795 -24.58 -28.89 -21.51
CA ASP A 795 -25.36 -29.23 -22.70
C ASP A 795 -25.14 -28.24 -23.88
N SER A 796 -26.24 -27.73 -24.44
CA SER A 796 -26.30 -26.78 -25.54
C SER A 796 -26.40 -25.32 -25.07
N ALA A 797 -26.37 -25.08 -23.75
CA ALA A 797 -26.59 -23.75 -23.16
C ALA A 797 -25.56 -22.71 -23.64
N GLY A 798 -24.33 -23.15 -23.92
CA GLY A 798 -23.29 -22.31 -24.53
C GLY A 798 -23.61 -21.77 -25.93
N GLY A 799 -24.71 -22.21 -26.56
CA GLY A 799 -25.24 -21.64 -27.79
C GLY A 799 -25.96 -20.30 -27.60
N PHE A 800 -26.33 -19.95 -26.37
CA PHE A 800 -26.99 -18.69 -25.97
C PHE A 800 -25.99 -17.69 -25.36
N SER A 801 -26.47 -16.53 -24.92
CA SER A 801 -25.65 -15.57 -24.17
C SER A 801 -25.15 -16.19 -22.86
N ALA A 802 -23.94 -15.86 -22.43
CA ALA A 802 -23.43 -16.29 -21.13
C ALA A 802 -24.16 -15.56 -19.98
N ALA A 803 -24.20 -16.19 -18.80
CA ALA A 803 -24.92 -15.65 -17.65
C ALA A 803 -24.40 -14.27 -17.22
N GLN A 804 -23.09 -14.09 -17.03
CA GLN A 804 -22.52 -12.81 -16.59
C GLN A 804 -22.86 -11.63 -17.52
N PRO A 805 -22.56 -11.66 -18.84
CA PRO A 805 -22.91 -10.56 -19.73
C PRO A 805 -24.42 -10.27 -19.78
N THR A 806 -25.24 -11.30 -19.57
CA THR A 806 -26.69 -11.12 -19.54
C THR A 806 -27.13 -10.37 -18.28
N HIS A 807 -26.60 -10.75 -17.12
CA HIS A 807 -26.80 -9.97 -15.89
C HIS A 807 -26.32 -8.52 -16.05
N GLU A 808 -25.12 -8.31 -16.61
CA GLU A 808 -24.59 -6.96 -16.87
C GLU A 808 -25.56 -6.13 -17.71
N ALA A 809 -26.02 -6.66 -18.84
CA ALA A 809 -26.98 -5.98 -19.72
C ALA A 809 -28.32 -5.67 -19.02
N TRP A 810 -28.88 -6.59 -18.23
CA TRP A 810 -30.12 -6.33 -17.49
C TRP A 810 -29.94 -5.25 -16.42
N THR A 811 -28.82 -5.27 -15.70
CA THR A 811 -28.54 -4.27 -14.66
C THR A 811 -28.23 -2.90 -15.24
N GLU A 812 -27.47 -2.82 -16.33
CA GLU A 812 -27.18 -1.57 -17.05
C GLU A 812 -28.46 -0.96 -17.61
N LEU A 813 -29.30 -1.75 -18.28
CA LEU A 813 -30.61 -1.30 -18.77
C LEU A 813 -31.49 -0.78 -17.63
N THR A 814 -31.43 -1.38 -16.45
CA THR A 814 -32.19 -0.92 -15.29
C THR A 814 -31.69 0.46 -14.83
N TYR A 815 -30.37 0.67 -14.78
CA TYR A 815 -29.79 1.98 -14.46
C TYR A 815 -30.07 3.04 -15.52
N ASP A 816 -30.01 2.70 -16.81
CA ASP A 816 -30.33 3.61 -17.92
C ASP A 816 -31.77 4.13 -17.87
N LEU A 817 -32.68 3.34 -17.29
CA LEU A 817 -34.07 3.75 -17.03
C LEU A 817 -34.23 4.64 -15.79
N GLY A 818 -33.14 4.97 -15.09
CA GLY A 818 -33.15 5.72 -13.84
C GLY A 818 -33.71 4.93 -12.65
N LEU A 819 -33.68 3.60 -12.72
CA LEU A 819 -34.16 2.70 -11.67
C LEU A 819 -32.98 2.04 -10.93
N ASP A 820 -33.24 1.58 -9.72
CA ASP A 820 -32.28 0.78 -8.94
C ASP A 820 -32.91 -0.54 -8.50
N PHE A 821 -32.08 -1.53 -8.24
CA PHE A 821 -32.48 -2.91 -7.93
C PHE A 821 -31.68 -3.46 -6.75
N ARG A 822 -32.13 -4.63 -6.26
CA ARG A 822 -31.41 -5.42 -5.26
C ARG A 822 -31.28 -6.86 -5.73
N TYR A 823 -30.09 -7.45 -5.57
CA TYR A 823 -29.93 -8.88 -5.80
C TYR A 823 -30.55 -9.69 -4.67
N LEU A 824 -31.24 -10.79 -5.04
CA LEU A 824 -31.64 -11.85 -4.13
C LEU A 824 -30.92 -13.14 -4.51
N THR A 825 -30.12 -13.67 -3.60
CA THR A 825 -29.46 -14.96 -3.76
C THR A 825 -30.44 -16.12 -3.60
N ALA A 826 -30.04 -17.30 -4.08
CA ALA A 826 -30.72 -18.57 -3.81
C ALA A 826 -31.06 -18.77 -2.32
N ALA A 827 -30.13 -18.50 -1.39
CA ALA A 827 -30.44 -18.61 0.03
C ALA A 827 -31.42 -17.53 0.52
N ALA A 828 -31.31 -16.29 0.03
CA ALA A 828 -32.24 -15.21 0.38
C ALA A 828 -33.68 -15.53 -0.07
N VAL A 829 -33.87 -16.03 -1.29
CA VAL A 829 -35.18 -16.44 -1.80
C VAL A 829 -35.77 -17.59 -0.97
N ARG A 830 -34.98 -18.64 -0.70
CA ARG A 830 -35.41 -19.75 0.17
C ARG A 830 -35.69 -19.31 1.62
N GLY A 831 -35.01 -18.26 2.08
CA GLY A 831 -35.22 -17.62 3.37
C GLY A 831 -36.44 -16.69 3.41
N GLY A 832 -37.19 -16.54 2.32
CA GLY A 832 -38.41 -15.73 2.25
C GLY A 832 -38.18 -14.24 2.01
N GLN A 833 -37.00 -13.83 1.51
CA GLN A 833 -36.73 -12.42 1.21
C GLN A 833 -37.37 -11.92 -0.10
N LEU A 834 -37.90 -12.81 -0.94
CA LEU A 834 -38.74 -12.42 -2.07
C LEU A 834 -40.15 -12.06 -1.56
N ASP A 835 -40.28 -10.87 -0.98
CA ASP A 835 -41.50 -10.36 -0.36
C ASP A 835 -42.20 -9.32 -1.27
N GLY A 836 -43.48 -9.52 -1.56
CA GLY A 836 -44.32 -8.60 -2.35
C GLY A 836 -44.53 -7.21 -1.74
N ARG A 837 -44.20 -7.02 -0.45
CA ARG A 837 -44.19 -5.70 0.20
C ARG A 837 -42.97 -4.86 -0.16
N GLU A 838 -41.86 -5.52 -0.49
CA GLU A 838 -40.58 -4.88 -0.86
C GLU A 838 -40.41 -4.85 -2.39
N PHE A 839 -40.75 -5.95 -3.06
CA PHE A 839 -40.52 -6.14 -4.49
C PHE A 839 -41.83 -6.19 -5.29
N LYS A 840 -41.80 -5.54 -6.46
CA LYS A 840 -42.87 -5.56 -7.46
C LYS A 840 -42.48 -6.40 -8.68
N VAL A 841 -41.18 -6.45 -8.97
CA VAL A 841 -40.63 -7.15 -10.13
C VAL A 841 -39.48 -8.05 -9.69
N LEU A 842 -39.41 -9.26 -10.24
CA LEU A 842 -38.26 -10.15 -10.17
C LEU A 842 -37.71 -10.40 -11.58
N LEU A 843 -36.43 -10.12 -11.77
CA LEU A 843 -35.69 -10.42 -12.99
C LEU A 843 -34.95 -11.76 -12.83
N LEU A 844 -35.07 -12.61 -13.85
CA LEU A 844 -34.46 -13.94 -13.92
C LEU A 844 -33.48 -14.04 -15.12
N PRO A 845 -32.40 -13.23 -15.16
CA PRO A 845 -31.41 -13.29 -16.21
C PRO A 845 -30.68 -14.65 -16.20
N MET A 846 -30.72 -15.39 -17.30
CA MET A 846 -30.11 -16.71 -17.49
C MET A 846 -30.30 -17.66 -16.29
N SER A 847 -31.45 -17.56 -15.62
CA SER A 847 -31.76 -18.33 -14.41
C SER A 847 -32.25 -19.74 -14.76
N GLN A 848 -31.35 -20.51 -15.37
CA GLN A 848 -31.67 -21.81 -15.96
C GLN A 848 -31.72 -22.96 -14.95
N ALA A 849 -31.13 -22.79 -13.76
CA ALA A 849 -31.11 -23.79 -12.70
C ALA A 849 -31.80 -23.25 -11.45
N LEU A 850 -32.88 -23.93 -11.02
CA LEU A 850 -33.71 -23.54 -9.88
C LEU A 850 -33.99 -24.74 -8.98
N ALA A 851 -33.78 -24.56 -7.67
CA ALA A 851 -34.24 -25.53 -6.68
C ALA A 851 -35.78 -25.55 -6.61
N PRO A 852 -36.41 -26.69 -6.22
CA PRO A 852 -37.86 -26.76 -6.06
C PRO A 852 -38.44 -25.68 -5.16
N GLU A 853 -37.74 -25.35 -4.06
CA GLU A 853 -38.15 -24.32 -3.10
C GLU A 853 -38.05 -22.91 -3.70
N GLU A 854 -37.05 -22.65 -4.55
CA GLU A 854 -36.89 -21.38 -5.26
C GLU A 854 -38.01 -21.18 -6.28
N ALA A 855 -38.32 -22.22 -7.07
CA ALA A 855 -39.43 -22.19 -8.01
C ALA A 855 -40.78 -22.00 -7.31
N ALA A 856 -40.98 -22.63 -6.15
CA ALA A 856 -42.18 -22.43 -5.33
C ALA A 856 -42.29 -20.99 -4.80
N ALA A 857 -41.19 -20.41 -4.32
CA ALA A 857 -41.17 -19.02 -3.86
C ALA A 857 -41.48 -18.02 -5.00
N ILE A 858 -40.94 -18.26 -6.19
CA ILE A 858 -41.22 -17.43 -7.38
C ILE A 858 -42.70 -17.50 -7.77
N ARG A 859 -43.33 -18.69 -7.70
CA ARG A 859 -44.77 -18.84 -7.95
C ARG A 859 -45.60 -18.08 -6.92
N ALA A 860 -45.29 -18.25 -5.64
CA ALA A 860 -45.96 -17.55 -4.56
C ALA A 860 -45.87 -16.01 -4.72
N PHE A 861 -44.74 -15.51 -5.20
CA PHE A 861 -44.56 -14.10 -5.51
C PHE A 861 -45.51 -13.62 -6.63
N VAL A 862 -45.65 -14.39 -7.71
CA VAL A 862 -46.60 -14.07 -8.80
C VAL A 862 -48.05 -14.16 -8.33
N GLU A 863 -48.40 -15.20 -7.56
CA GLU A 863 -49.73 -15.37 -6.98
C GLU A 863 -50.11 -14.22 -6.05
N ALA A 864 -49.12 -13.63 -5.35
CA ALA A 864 -49.28 -12.44 -4.53
C ALA A 864 -49.35 -11.12 -5.33
N GLY A 865 -49.29 -11.17 -6.67
CA GLY A 865 -49.39 -10.00 -7.56
C GLY A 865 -48.05 -9.44 -8.04
N GLY A 866 -46.93 -10.10 -7.72
CA GLY A 866 -45.61 -9.76 -8.24
C GLY A 866 -45.47 -10.08 -9.74
N THR A 867 -44.56 -9.38 -10.42
CA THR A 867 -44.24 -9.62 -11.84
C THR A 867 -42.89 -10.32 -11.97
N VAL A 868 -42.81 -11.39 -12.73
CA VAL A 868 -41.55 -12.08 -13.03
C VAL A 868 -41.21 -11.90 -14.50
N ILE A 869 -39.98 -11.47 -14.80
CA ILE A 869 -39.45 -11.33 -16.14
C ILE A 869 -38.25 -12.25 -16.28
N ALA A 870 -38.32 -13.19 -17.23
CA ALA A 870 -37.25 -14.11 -17.53
C ALA A 870 -36.83 -14.01 -18.98
N ASP A 871 -35.58 -14.36 -19.26
CA ASP A 871 -35.05 -14.51 -20.61
C ASP A 871 -35.16 -15.99 -21.07
N VAL A 872 -34.11 -16.52 -21.71
CA VAL A 872 -34.15 -17.83 -22.35
C VAL A 872 -33.96 -18.96 -21.33
N ARG A 873 -34.88 -19.93 -21.40
CA ARG A 873 -34.85 -21.20 -20.65
C ARG A 873 -34.86 -21.05 -19.11
N PRO A 874 -35.77 -20.26 -18.50
CA PRO A 874 -35.88 -20.25 -17.04
C PRO A 874 -36.20 -21.65 -16.50
N GLY A 875 -35.44 -22.09 -15.48
CA GLY A 875 -35.71 -23.30 -14.70
C GLY A 875 -35.65 -24.64 -15.45
N ILE A 876 -34.80 -24.79 -16.47
CA ILE A 876 -34.66 -26.07 -17.21
C ILE A 876 -33.79 -27.12 -16.51
N TYR A 877 -33.06 -26.72 -15.46
CA TYR A 877 -32.31 -27.59 -14.56
C TYR A 877 -32.82 -27.43 -13.13
N ASP A 878 -32.65 -28.46 -12.29
CA ASP A 878 -32.87 -28.31 -10.85
C ASP A 878 -31.71 -27.57 -10.16
N GLY A 879 -31.81 -27.38 -8.83
CA GLY A 879 -30.80 -26.68 -8.02
C GLY A 879 -29.43 -27.36 -7.98
N HIS A 880 -29.32 -28.60 -8.46
CA HIS A 880 -28.06 -29.31 -8.65
C HIS A 880 -27.60 -29.30 -10.10
N CYS A 881 -28.20 -28.49 -10.97
CA CYS A 881 -27.96 -28.52 -12.42
C CYS A 881 -28.35 -29.84 -13.11
N ARG A 882 -29.17 -30.69 -12.49
CA ARG A 882 -29.69 -31.88 -13.18
C ARG A 882 -30.75 -31.46 -14.21
N PRO A 883 -30.69 -31.94 -15.45
CA PRO A 883 -31.69 -31.61 -16.46
C PRO A 883 -33.09 -32.09 -16.08
N LEU A 884 -34.10 -31.23 -16.27
CA LEU A 884 -35.51 -31.57 -16.03
C LEU A 884 -36.21 -31.94 -17.33
N GLU A 885 -37.14 -32.91 -17.31
CA GLU A 885 -37.97 -33.22 -18.48
C GLU A 885 -38.95 -32.08 -18.80
N GLN A 886 -39.56 -31.50 -17.76
CA GLN A 886 -40.38 -30.30 -17.82
C GLN A 886 -39.73 -29.22 -16.96
N GLY A 887 -39.57 -28.00 -17.50
CA GLY A 887 -38.92 -26.93 -16.74
C GLY A 887 -39.76 -26.49 -15.54
N ALA A 888 -39.07 -26.05 -14.49
CA ALA A 888 -39.64 -25.79 -13.18
C ALA A 888 -40.63 -24.61 -13.13
N LEU A 889 -40.69 -23.78 -14.18
CA LEU A 889 -41.55 -22.60 -14.31
C LEU A 889 -42.34 -22.57 -15.63
N ASP A 890 -42.37 -23.67 -16.39
CA ASP A 890 -42.94 -23.70 -17.75
C ASP A 890 -44.41 -23.29 -17.80
N ASP A 891 -45.20 -23.85 -16.89
CA ASP A 891 -46.61 -23.56 -16.70
C ASP A 891 -46.83 -22.13 -16.18
N LEU A 892 -45.94 -21.60 -15.33
CA LEU A 892 -46.02 -20.21 -14.86
C LEU A 892 -45.90 -19.22 -16.03
N PHE A 893 -45.01 -19.50 -16.98
CA PHE A 893 -44.86 -18.70 -18.19
C PHE A 893 -45.82 -19.10 -19.32
N GLY A 894 -46.66 -20.12 -19.12
CA GLY A 894 -47.59 -20.61 -20.12
C GLY A 894 -46.90 -21.14 -21.39
N ILE A 895 -45.75 -21.82 -21.24
CA ILE A 895 -44.98 -22.41 -22.34
C ILE A 895 -44.81 -23.91 -22.15
N LYS A 896 -44.43 -24.59 -23.23
CA LYS A 896 -43.99 -26.00 -23.21
C LYS A 896 -42.68 -26.12 -23.99
N ARG A 897 -41.82 -27.03 -23.55
CA ARG A 897 -40.56 -27.35 -24.24
C ARG A 897 -40.62 -28.74 -24.85
N GLY A 898 -40.17 -28.85 -26.10
CA GLY A 898 -39.94 -30.13 -26.78
C GLY A 898 -38.58 -30.75 -26.48
N GLY A 899 -37.66 -29.98 -25.87
CA GLY A 899 -36.32 -30.42 -25.52
C GLY A 899 -35.41 -29.28 -25.05
N ARG A 900 -34.09 -29.48 -25.18
CA ARG A 900 -33.01 -28.51 -24.88
C ARG A 900 -31.98 -28.46 -26.02
N GLY A 901 -32.45 -28.37 -27.26
CA GLY A 901 -31.63 -28.33 -28.49
C GLY A 901 -30.70 -27.11 -28.59
N LYS A 902 -29.99 -26.96 -29.72
CA LYS A 902 -29.09 -25.81 -29.93
C LYS A 902 -29.88 -24.54 -30.24
N ALA A 903 -29.36 -23.38 -29.83
CA ALA A 903 -29.86 -22.08 -30.26
C ALA A 903 -29.80 -21.97 -31.80
N VAL A 904 -30.81 -21.33 -32.40
CA VAL A 904 -30.82 -20.99 -33.83
C VAL A 904 -30.87 -19.47 -33.99
N ASP A 905 -30.20 -18.97 -35.01
CA ASP A 905 -30.29 -17.56 -35.40
C ASP A 905 -31.56 -17.36 -36.22
N ALA A 906 -32.43 -16.44 -35.81
CA ALA A 906 -33.65 -16.07 -36.53
C ALA A 906 -33.87 -14.55 -36.50
N GLU A 907 -34.56 -14.03 -37.52
CA GLU A 907 -35.14 -12.69 -37.45
C GLU A 907 -36.33 -12.71 -36.49
N VAL A 908 -36.45 -11.70 -35.62
CA VAL A 908 -37.58 -11.58 -34.69
C VAL A 908 -38.35 -10.31 -34.99
N THR A 909 -39.64 -10.45 -35.31
CA THR A 909 -40.57 -9.34 -35.46
C THR A 909 -41.45 -9.22 -34.22
N LEU A 910 -41.32 -8.12 -33.50
CA LEU A 910 -42.16 -7.73 -32.37
C LEU A 910 -43.31 -6.88 -32.90
N THR A 911 -44.54 -7.20 -32.50
CA THR A 911 -45.78 -6.52 -32.95
C THR A 911 -46.55 -5.87 -31.80
N ALA A 912 -46.21 -6.23 -30.56
CA ALA A 912 -46.73 -5.65 -29.34
C ALA A 912 -45.68 -5.75 -28.22
N GLY A 913 -45.86 -4.97 -27.17
CA GLY A 913 -45.16 -5.07 -25.90
C GLY A 913 -46.15 -5.04 -24.73
N PRO A 914 -45.72 -5.31 -23.49
CA PRO A 914 -46.59 -5.32 -22.31
C PRO A 914 -47.37 -4.01 -22.09
N GLY A 915 -46.86 -2.88 -22.60
CA GLY A 915 -47.48 -1.55 -22.49
C GLY A 915 -48.16 -1.00 -23.75
N GLY A 916 -48.26 -1.76 -24.85
CA GLY A 916 -48.93 -1.30 -26.08
C GLY A 916 -48.30 -1.78 -27.39
N LYS A 917 -48.50 -1.03 -28.48
CA LYS A 917 -47.95 -1.38 -29.80
C LYS A 917 -46.44 -1.15 -29.82
N LEU A 918 -45.69 -2.18 -30.19
CA LEU A 918 -44.26 -2.14 -30.45
C LEU A 918 -44.03 -2.77 -31.81
N ASN A 919 -43.51 -2.01 -32.77
CA ASN A 919 -43.17 -2.52 -34.10
C ASN A 919 -41.65 -2.45 -34.24
N ALA A 920 -40.99 -3.59 -34.08
CA ALA A 920 -39.54 -3.69 -34.20
C ALA A 920 -39.17 -5.01 -34.86
N THR A 921 -38.17 -4.96 -35.76
CA THR A 921 -37.59 -6.15 -36.38
C THR A 921 -36.13 -6.24 -35.98
N LEU A 922 -35.76 -7.35 -35.36
CA LEU A 922 -34.41 -7.67 -34.93
C LEU A 922 -33.84 -8.69 -35.90
N GLY A 923 -32.92 -8.26 -36.77
CA GLY A 923 -32.46 -9.06 -37.92
C GLY A 923 -31.71 -10.35 -37.56
N LYS A 924 -31.19 -10.49 -36.34
CA LYS A 924 -30.49 -11.70 -35.89
C LYS A 924 -30.57 -11.87 -34.38
N VAL A 925 -31.39 -12.81 -33.93
CA VAL A 925 -31.59 -13.15 -32.51
C VAL A 925 -31.37 -14.64 -32.32
N LYS A 926 -30.68 -15.01 -31.23
CA LYS A 926 -30.56 -16.40 -30.80
C LYS A 926 -31.85 -16.83 -30.11
N VAL A 927 -32.61 -17.71 -30.76
CA VAL A 927 -33.87 -18.23 -30.24
C VAL A 927 -33.78 -19.72 -29.92
N ASP A 928 -34.62 -20.17 -29.01
CA ASP A 928 -34.77 -21.59 -28.69
C ASP A 928 -35.88 -22.20 -29.55
N PRO A 929 -35.56 -23.03 -30.58
CA PRO A 929 -36.55 -23.53 -31.53
C PRO A 929 -37.51 -24.56 -30.91
N GLU A 930 -37.22 -25.03 -29.70
CA GLU A 930 -37.98 -26.10 -29.03
C GLU A 930 -38.97 -25.56 -27.98
N VAL A 931 -39.13 -24.23 -27.89
CA VAL A 931 -40.15 -23.58 -27.03
C VAL A 931 -41.40 -23.28 -27.85
N ALA A 932 -42.56 -23.65 -27.32
CA ALA A 932 -43.86 -23.30 -27.89
C ALA A 932 -44.78 -22.68 -26.83
N ALA A 933 -45.62 -21.74 -27.24
CA ALA A 933 -46.67 -21.20 -26.38
C ALA A 933 -47.67 -22.30 -25.98
N ALA A 934 -48.02 -22.34 -24.72
CA ALA A 934 -48.98 -23.25 -24.08
C ALA A 934 -49.85 -22.46 -23.09
N GLY A 935 -50.55 -21.44 -23.59
CA GLY A 935 -51.33 -20.48 -22.79
C GLY A 935 -50.71 -19.08 -22.73
N ALA A 936 -49.44 -18.94 -23.09
CA ALA A 936 -48.79 -17.64 -23.24
C ALA A 936 -49.36 -16.83 -24.41
N GLN A 937 -49.42 -15.51 -24.23
CA GLN A 937 -49.67 -14.56 -25.31
C GLN A 937 -48.34 -14.22 -26.01
N ALA A 938 -48.18 -14.64 -27.26
CA ALA A 938 -47.04 -14.24 -28.07
C ALA A 938 -47.15 -12.76 -28.48
N LEU A 939 -46.09 -11.98 -28.25
CA LEU A 939 -46.01 -10.56 -28.62
C LEU A 939 -45.15 -10.30 -29.87
N GLY A 940 -44.54 -11.36 -30.41
CA GLY A 940 -43.76 -11.36 -31.64
C GLY A 940 -43.56 -12.76 -32.17
N GLN A 941 -42.89 -12.86 -33.32
CA GLN A 941 -42.59 -14.11 -34.01
C GLN A 941 -41.12 -14.14 -34.41
N ALA A 942 -40.49 -15.30 -34.26
CA ALA A 942 -39.15 -15.59 -34.76
C ALA A 942 -39.26 -16.45 -36.04
N GLY A 943 -38.57 -16.06 -37.11
CA GLY A 943 -38.58 -16.75 -38.40
C GLY A 943 -39.62 -16.21 -39.36
#